data_AF-A0A524E1G0-F1
#
_entry.id   AF-A0A524E1G0-F1
#
_cell.length_a   1.000
_cell.length_b   1.000
_cell.length_c   1.000
_cell.angle_alpha   90.00
_cell.angle_beta   90.00
_cell.angle_gamma   90.00
#
_symmetry.space_group_name_H-M   'P 1'
#
loop_
_entity.id
_entity.type
_entity.pdbx_description
1 polymer ?
#
loop_
_entity_poly.entity_id
_entity_poly.type
_entity_poly.pdbx_seq_one_letter_code
_entity_poly.pdbx_strand_id
1 'polypeptide(L)'
;MESQRITLVTMFLGILVLPGVILGIVIASPTSPSQVATAVTVGVVGADNTPSVLTSLHLDSQSVVVNEYTSVDEALSDSTIDVLFLLDTPLGPSSLAELQSFLSDGGGLMILLGPAITSNSTGMAELGITTSNSLEEGEFQESANVVTRTVTTDHPLASFDWSSAPAAEKVTLLPELDTGTEILLANDTGFGTYGEPLLVHRQVGDGDVLLYTPWLTLSNPGEEPQTNRELTLWPYYNYFMYKSARYLGDQDAYTYAEWTYSPVPHLEQQLIIGLIVLAIGISTVASYRTVRKKSREEAEVLTEIERAELLVKAEEEVSEWEEIGMHRQLGGFLIQLFITLLIVLPRVVLSIMIYPRFIMPFPQAAGWFSFSVNLFLGLWTLFDLGTSVALAKYFAEYRVTQPEEAVKYAQIFVWFQCITGVVQITAVAFFGSIIFPHTYLAHLSYVFIAHSLFQFPGFTLLFIHVFRGMNRIDMQQIINILYYAIFNILGPYLMILVMRWWGSQNPIFGEALGGAIGQAVGSYLTEWLAFGVSLYLFKRLGFSPGTLFRIDFDREQIGKALRFGAKWTVGAAAVPLVWFYQMLLVSTNLLNWSALQGQYQLAWDLAIMVSVVGLFMEGMLGGISESFSHAKEKLTELYTAQGLKYGAFFVFWLISVLAAIGPRAILGAAGPNWAYAAHLLWFFLLFQLMGFWSWLGDWMFAGADRTGLAASVWILEQGVRAIAMTLFVVTEPVVFGVYLGGMPGIIIGYCIGLFIKDIVAWVLIRRKISAPKLYTWQSYIGPALAALVNFVLLEVLSRLIWGGVNDILTSALLFFIGTLPSLFVYSFFSGLTGTWDDRTLKEFRRASEMVRMRGIGWLSRRFYGSIALGAKISPLHNRYPIDIYDEAMAEAEELTKEKKQLVI
;
A
#
# COMPACT_ATOMS: atom_id res chain seq x y z
N MET A 1 36.36 14.22 24.37
CA MET A 1 35.24 13.30 24.68
C MET A 1 33.90 13.98 24.95
N GLU A 2 33.77 14.90 25.91
CA GLU A 2 32.44 15.47 26.26
C GLU A 2 31.86 16.39 25.17
N SER A 3 32.68 17.27 24.57
CA SER A 3 32.31 18.08 23.39
C SER A 3 31.98 17.25 22.12
N GLN A 4 32.57 16.05 21.98
CA GLN A 4 32.33 15.13 20.86
C GLN A 4 30.94 14.51 20.92
N ARG A 5 30.51 14.08 22.12
CA ARG A 5 29.15 13.61 22.35
C ARG A 5 28.14 14.72 22.12
N ILE A 6 28.41 15.94 22.60
CA ILE A 6 27.50 17.07 22.44
C ILE A 6 27.26 17.38 20.95
N THR A 7 28.30 17.46 20.11
CA THR A 7 28.12 17.82 18.68
C THR A 7 27.29 16.78 17.92
N LEU A 8 27.56 15.48 18.12
CA LEU A 8 26.83 14.38 17.48
C LEU A 8 25.41 14.24 18.04
N VAL A 9 25.22 14.42 19.35
CA VAL A 9 23.91 14.39 20.00
C VAL A 9 23.06 15.60 19.60
N THR A 10 23.63 16.80 19.47
CA THR A 10 22.93 17.99 18.98
C THR A 10 22.58 17.87 17.49
N MET A 11 23.44 17.24 16.68
CA MET A 11 23.14 16.91 15.28
C MET A 11 22.02 15.87 15.19
N PHE A 12 22.07 14.80 15.98
CA PHE A 12 21.01 13.80 16.05
C PHE A 12 19.69 14.37 16.56
N LEU A 13 19.72 15.21 17.60
CA LEU A 13 18.56 15.92 18.12
C LEU A 13 18.00 16.91 17.09
N GLY A 14 18.87 17.64 16.35
CA GLY A 14 18.44 18.51 15.26
C GLY A 14 17.75 17.73 14.13
N ILE A 15 18.34 16.61 13.70
CA ILE A 15 17.77 15.68 12.70
C ILE A 15 16.44 15.07 13.17
N LEU A 16 16.32 14.76 14.48
CA LEU A 16 15.10 14.23 15.10
C LEU A 16 13.99 15.29 15.24
N VAL A 17 14.34 16.56 15.44
CA VAL A 17 13.38 17.67 15.66
C VAL A 17 12.90 18.29 14.34
N LEU A 18 13.72 18.28 13.30
CA LEU A 18 13.43 18.84 11.97
C LEU A 18 12.09 18.36 11.35
N PRO A 19 11.75 17.07 11.36
CA PRO A 19 10.45 16.57 10.90
C PRO A 19 9.29 17.03 11.77
N GLY A 20 9.49 17.19 13.09
CA GLY A 20 8.50 17.76 14.00
C GLY A 20 8.27 19.26 13.76
N VAL A 21 9.31 19.97 13.31
CA VAL A 21 9.21 21.36 12.83
C VAL A 21 8.43 21.41 11.51
N ILE A 22 8.74 20.54 10.54
CA ILE A 22 7.97 20.41 9.28
C ILE A 22 6.50 20.06 9.58
N LEU A 23 6.25 19.15 10.51
CA LEU A 23 4.90 18.82 10.98
C LEU A 23 4.21 20.05 11.58
N GLY A 24 4.94 20.80 12.40
CA GLY A 24 4.47 22.07 12.98
C GLY A 24 4.13 23.12 11.92
N ILE A 25 4.71 23.05 10.72
CA ILE A 25 4.45 23.98 9.61
C ILE A 25 3.28 23.51 8.74
N VAL A 26 3.08 22.20 8.60
CA VAL A 26 1.83 21.63 8.07
C VAL A 26 0.65 21.97 9.01
N ILE A 27 0.92 22.05 10.31
CA ILE A 27 -0.06 22.39 11.36
C ILE A 27 -0.29 23.91 11.48
N ALA A 28 0.70 24.73 11.13
CA ALA A 28 0.56 26.19 11.17
C ALA A 28 -0.32 26.66 10.00
N SER A 29 -1.49 27.19 10.33
CA SER A 29 -2.40 27.80 9.36
C SER A 29 -1.67 28.84 8.51
N PRO A 30 -1.96 28.93 7.20
CA PRO A 30 -1.37 29.97 6.35
C PRO A 30 -1.63 31.36 6.91
N THR A 31 -0.60 32.19 6.97
CA THR A 31 -0.76 33.66 6.98
C THR A 31 -0.45 34.17 5.58
N SER A 32 -1.31 33.82 4.63
CA SER A 32 -1.17 34.23 3.23
C SER A 32 -1.73 35.65 2.99
N PRO A 33 -1.28 36.34 1.91
CA PRO A 33 -1.53 37.76 1.69
C PRO A 33 -3.02 38.06 1.48
N SER A 34 -3.44 39.30 1.72
CA SER A 34 -4.83 39.72 1.50
C SER A 34 -5.22 39.44 0.04
N GLN A 35 -6.08 38.45 -0.17
CA GLN A 35 -6.75 38.27 -1.44
C GLN A 35 -7.76 39.41 -1.55
N VAL A 36 -7.41 40.45 -2.32
CA VAL A 36 -8.35 41.54 -2.59
C VAL A 36 -9.18 41.13 -3.80
N ALA A 37 -10.16 40.27 -3.56
CA ALA A 37 -11.21 39.98 -4.53
C ALA A 37 -12.39 40.93 -4.29
N THR A 38 -13.11 41.30 -5.35
CA THR A 38 -14.45 41.89 -5.21
C THR A 38 -15.33 40.88 -4.51
N ALA A 39 -15.80 41.14 -3.29
CA ALA A 39 -16.58 40.15 -2.55
C ALA A 39 -17.90 39.84 -3.27
N VAL A 40 -18.31 38.57 -3.26
CA VAL A 40 -19.65 38.13 -3.69
C VAL A 40 -20.49 37.92 -2.44
N THR A 41 -21.67 38.53 -2.39
CA THR A 41 -22.62 38.36 -1.28
C THR A 41 -23.52 37.17 -1.58
N VAL A 42 -23.38 36.11 -0.78
CA VAL A 42 -24.14 34.88 -0.88
C VAL A 42 -25.22 34.84 0.18
N GLY A 43 -26.48 34.81 -0.26
CA GLY A 43 -27.60 34.48 0.61
C GLY A 43 -27.76 32.98 0.75
N VAL A 44 -27.92 32.49 1.97
CA VAL A 44 -28.09 31.06 2.26
C VAL A 44 -29.44 30.83 2.92
N VAL A 45 -30.24 29.94 2.33
CA VAL A 45 -31.51 29.49 2.90
C VAL A 45 -31.41 27.99 3.20
N GLY A 46 -31.81 27.58 4.41
CA GLY A 46 -31.73 26.18 4.83
C GLY A 46 -30.37 25.75 5.40
N ALA A 47 -29.62 26.68 5.99
CA ALA A 47 -28.31 26.45 6.59
C ALA A 47 -28.25 25.22 7.53
N ASP A 48 -29.27 25.04 8.37
CA ASP A 48 -29.38 23.92 9.31
C ASP A 48 -29.44 22.54 8.63
N ASN A 49 -29.88 22.47 7.37
CA ASN A 49 -30.00 21.21 6.63
C ASN A 49 -28.62 20.67 6.19
N THR A 50 -27.67 21.57 5.89
CA THR A 50 -26.34 21.22 5.34
C THR A 50 -25.23 22.09 5.95
N PRO A 51 -24.92 21.94 7.26
CA PRO A 51 -23.97 22.81 7.96
C PRO A 51 -22.54 22.77 7.39
N SER A 52 -22.17 21.72 6.67
CA SER A 52 -20.88 21.62 5.97
C SER A 52 -20.74 22.64 4.83
N VAL A 53 -21.83 22.96 4.13
CA VAL A 53 -21.83 23.98 3.06
C VAL A 53 -21.62 25.36 3.67
N LEU A 54 -22.35 25.67 4.75
CA LEU A 54 -22.20 26.94 5.47
C LEU A 54 -20.77 27.11 6.01
N THR A 55 -20.22 26.07 6.64
CA THR A 55 -18.83 26.08 7.15
C THR A 55 -17.83 26.36 6.04
N SER A 56 -18.05 25.78 4.86
CA SER A 56 -17.19 25.97 3.69
C SER A 56 -17.26 27.39 3.12
N LEU A 57 -18.46 27.96 2.98
CA LEU A 57 -18.65 29.33 2.47
C LEU A 57 -18.04 30.38 3.41
N HIS A 58 -18.05 30.14 4.73
CA HIS A 58 -17.43 31.04 5.70
C HIS A 58 -15.90 31.01 5.73
N LEU A 59 -15.24 30.07 5.05
CA LEU A 59 -13.78 29.99 5.03
C LEU A 59 -13.14 31.28 4.52
N ASP A 60 -13.62 31.75 3.36
CA ASP A 60 -13.09 32.92 2.66
C ASP A 60 -14.05 34.12 2.77
N SER A 61 -14.20 34.62 4.00
CA SER A 61 -15.03 35.80 4.28
C SER A 61 -14.59 37.09 3.55
N GLN A 62 -13.42 37.11 2.90
CA GLN A 62 -12.96 38.25 2.09
C GLN A 62 -13.53 38.20 0.68
N SER A 63 -13.59 37.01 0.08
CA SER A 63 -14.13 36.82 -1.28
C SER A 63 -15.62 36.49 -1.30
N VAL A 64 -16.15 35.94 -0.21
CA VAL A 64 -17.54 35.45 -0.08
C VAL A 64 -18.13 35.96 1.24
N VAL A 65 -19.07 36.89 1.16
CA VAL A 65 -19.83 37.38 2.33
C VAL A 65 -21.10 36.57 2.43
N VAL A 66 -21.33 35.91 3.56
CA VAL A 66 -22.46 34.99 3.74
C VAL A 66 -23.51 35.63 4.64
N ASN A 67 -24.74 35.73 4.14
CA ASN A 67 -25.92 36.13 4.90
C ASN A 67 -26.90 34.95 4.98
N GLU A 68 -27.33 34.60 6.19
CA GLU A 68 -28.27 33.51 6.42
C GLU A 68 -29.71 34.05 6.50
N TYR A 69 -30.64 33.34 5.86
CA TYR A 69 -32.05 33.71 5.81
C TYR A 69 -32.94 32.53 6.19
N THR A 70 -34.10 32.83 6.74
CA THR A 70 -35.07 31.80 7.17
C THR A 70 -36.00 31.35 6.05
N SER A 71 -36.17 32.17 5.01
CA SER A 71 -37.00 31.85 3.85
C SER A 71 -36.44 32.46 2.56
N VAL A 72 -36.86 31.90 1.42
CA VAL A 72 -36.45 32.39 0.09
C VAL A 72 -36.94 33.81 -0.16
N ASP A 73 -38.18 34.13 0.25
CA ASP A 73 -38.76 35.47 0.09
C ASP A 73 -37.99 36.53 0.92
N GLU A 74 -37.54 36.16 2.11
CA GLU A 74 -36.70 37.03 2.95
C GLU A 74 -35.36 37.32 2.26
N ALA A 75 -34.71 36.30 1.70
CA ALA A 75 -33.45 36.46 0.98
C ALA A 75 -33.63 37.35 -0.27
N LEU A 76 -34.62 37.07 -1.12
CA LEU A 76 -34.86 37.82 -2.35
C LEU A 76 -35.26 39.28 -2.12
N SER A 77 -35.74 39.62 -0.92
CA SER A 77 -36.01 41.01 -0.54
C SER A 77 -34.74 41.82 -0.24
N ASP A 78 -33.60 41.17 0.00
CA ASP A 78 -32.32 41.82 0.21
C ASP A 78 -31.59 42.07 -1.11
N SER A 79 -31.61 43.33 -1.54
CA SER A 79 -30.93 43.79 -2.78
C SER A 79 -29.40 43.70 -2.73
N THR A 80 -28.79 43.33 -1.61
CA THR A 80 -27.34 43.18 -1.48
C THR A 80 -26.84 41.80 -1.90
N ILE A 81 -27.73 40.83 -2.12
CA ILE A 81 -27.35 39.47 -2.51
C ILE A 81 -27.02 39.43 -4.00
N ASP A 82 -25.85 38.88 -4.32
CA ASP A 82 -25.44 38.59 -5.69
C ASP A 82 -25.81 37.14 -6.08
N VAL A 83 -25.72 36.22 -5.12
CA VAL A 83 -25.93 34.78 -5.33
C VAL A 83 -26.78 34.17 -4.23
N LEU A 84 -27.75 33.32 -4.59
CA LEU A 84 -28.60 32.61 -3.65
C LEU A 84 -28.25 31.11 -3.60
N PHE A 85 -28.02 30.57 -2.41
CA PHE A 85 -27.82 29.15 -2.14
C PHE A 85 -29.05 28.59 -1.44
N LEU A 86 -29.73 27.65 -2.09
CA LEU A 86 -30.88 26.93 -1.56
C LEU A 86 -30.45 25.53 -1.10
N LEU A 87 -30.45 25.32 0.20
CA LEU A 87 -29.94 24.10 0.83
C LEU A 87 -31.10 23.21 1.25
N ASP A 88 -31.45 22.24 0.39
CA ASP A 88 -32.61 21.35 0.58
C ASP A 88 -33.88 22.09 1.01
N THR A 89 -34.18 23.22 0.36
CA THR A 89 -35.29 24.10 0.73
C THR A 89 -36.38 24.06 -0.35
N PRO A 90 -37.61 23.61 -0.04
CA PRO A 90 -38.72 23.61 -0.99
C PRO A 90 -39.10 25.01 -1.48
N LEU A 91 -39.45 25.13 -2.76
CA LEU A 91 -39.81 26.40 -3.40
C LEU A 91 -41.33 26.65 -3.37
N GLY A 92 -41.75 27.80 -2.85
CA GLY A 92 -43.15 28.23 -2.90
C GLY A 92 -43.55 28.83 -4.25
N PRO A 93 -44.85 28.84 -4.63
CA PRO A 93 -45.32 29.52 -5.84
C PRO A 93 -45.04 31.02 -5.86
N SER A 94 -45.05 31.70 -4.71
CA SER A 94 -44.70 33.13 -4.59
C SER A 94 -43.23 33.37 -4.85
N SER A 95 -42.37 32.55 -4.23
CA SER A 95 -40.91 32.63 -4.33
C SER A 95 -40.42 32.44 -5.77
N LEU A 96 -41.11 31.64 -6.59
CA LEU A 96 -40.70 31.37 -7.97
C LEU A 96 -40.73 32.61 -8.88
N ALA A 97 -41.73 33.46 -8.75
CA ALA A 97 -41.83 34.67 -9.58
C ALA A 97 -40.72 35.67 -9.23
N GLU A 98 -40.44 35.84 -7.93
CA GLU A 98 -39.37 36.71 -7.44
C GLU A 98 -37.99 36.16 -7.83
N LEU A 99 -37.81 34.85 -7.74
CA LEU A 99 -36.56 34.19 -8.09
C LEU A 99 -36.28 34.25 -9.61
N GLN A 100 -37.30 34.15 -10.46
CA GLN A 100 -37.16 34.40 -11.90
C GLN A 100 -36.76 35.86 -12.20
N SER A 101 -37.28 36.84 -11.44
CA SER A 101 -36.85 38.24 -11.56
C SER A 101 -35.39 38.40 -11.17
N PHE A 102 -34.99 37.85 -10.03
CA PHE A 102 -33.61 37.88 -9.53
C PHE A 102 -32.62 37.29 -10.55
N LEU A 103 -32.94 36.15 -11.15
CA LEU A 103 -32.12 35.55 -12.22
C LEU A 103 -32.10 36.41 -13.49
N SER A 104 -33.23 37.01 -13.86
CA SER A 104 -33.30 37.90 -15.04
C SER A 104 -32.49 39.18 -14.85
N ASP A 105 -32.32 39.64 -13.62
CA ASP A 105 -31.49 40.79 -13.25
C ASP A 105 -29.99 40.44 -13.15
N GLY A 106 -29.60 39.20 -13.43
CA GLY A 106 -28.22 38.71 -13.43
C GLY A 106 -27.78 38.03 -12.13
N GLY A 107 -28.69 37.80 -11.18
CA GLY A 107 -28.40 37.08 -9.94
C GLY A 107 -28.08 35.60 -10.21
N GLY A 108 -27.19 35.02 -9.40
CA GLY A 108 -26.81 33.61 -9.51
C GLY A 108 -27.55 32.70 -8.52
N LEU A 109 -27.80 31.45 -8.89
CA LEU A 109 -28.51 30.49 -8.03
C LEU A 109 -27.79 29.14 -7.95
N MET A 110 -27.55 28.67 -6.72
CA MET A 110 -27.10 27.31 -6.44
C MET A 110 -28.22 26.57 -5.69
N ILE A 111 -28.67 25.45 -6.23
CA ILE A 111 -29.67 24.58 -5.60
C ILE A 111 -28.99 23.27 -5.22
N LEU A 112 -28.94 22.96 -3.93
CA LEU A 112 -28.50 21.67 -3.42
C LEU A 112 -29.73 20.83 -3.09
N LEU A 113 -29.89 19.74 -3.83
CA LEU A 113 -31.00 18.83 -3.61
C LEU A 113 -30.78 17.96 -2.36
N GLY A 114 -31.89 17.60 -1.75
CA GLY A 114 -31.97 16.75 -0.58
C GLY A 114 -33.38 16.20 -0.41
N PRO A 115 -33.67 15.51 0.70
CA PRO A 115 -34.96 14.86 0.94
C PRO A 115 -36.14 15.84 0.95
N ALA A 116 -36.00 17.06 1.48
CA ALA A 116 -37.12 17.99 1.62
C ALA A 116 -37.56 18.56 0.26
N ILE A 117 -36.63 19.04 -0.57
CA ILE A 117 -36.95 19.55 -1.91
C ILE A 117 -37.31 18.42 -2.88
N THR A 118 -36.75 17.21 -2.70
CA THR A 118 -37.12 16.04 -3.52
C THR A 118 -38.55 15.58 -3.24
N SER A 119 -38.97 15.59 -1.98
CA SER A 119 -40.33 15.17 -1.60
C SER A 119 -41.40 16.23 -1.88
N ASN A 120 -41.02 17.51 -1.94
CA ASN A 120 -41.90 18.63 -2.25
C ASN A 120 -41.33 19.44 -3.43
N SER A 121 -41.24 18.76 -4.57
CA SER A 121 -40.58 19.27 -5.76
C SER A 121 -41.46 20.23 -6.54
N THR A 122 -41.05 21.48 -6.55
CA THR A 122 -41.68 22.60 -7.27
C THR A 122 -40.58 23.51 -7.79
N GLY A 123 -40.78 24.14 -8.95
CA GLY A 123 -39.89 25.17 -9.46
C GLY A 123 -38.84 24.72 -10.49
N MET A 124 -38.47 23.45 -10.55
CA MET A 124 -37.42 22.98 -11.49
C MET A 124 -37.86 23.11 -12.96
N ALA A 125 -39.13 22.83 -13.24
CA ALA A 125 -39.71 23.01 -14.56
C ALA A 125 -39.96 24.47 -14.91
N GLU A 126 -40.39 25.27 -13.92
CA GLU A 126 -40.60 26.71 -14.07
C GLU A 126 -39.29 27.48 -14.30
N LEU A 127 -38.17 26.98 -13.77
CA LEU A 127 -36.82 27.49 -14.04
C LEU A 127 -36.23 26.95 -15.34
N GLY A 128 -36.95 26.08 -16.06
CA GLY A 128 -36.49 25.49 -17.32
C GLY A 128 -35.24 24.64 -17.14
N ILE A 129 -35.10 23.96 -15.98
CA ILE A 129 -34.02 23.00 -15.73
C ILE A 129 -34.47 21.61 -16.19
N THR A 130 -35.69 21.23 -15.80
CA THR A 130 -36.34 19.95 -16.13
C THR A 130 -37.66 20.16 -16.89
N THR A 131 -38.15 19.12 -17.54
CA THR A 131 -39.47 19.14 -18.23
C THR A 131 -40.64 19.00 -17.27
N SER A 132 -40.41 18.44 -16.08
CA SER A 132 -41.40 18.27 -15.02
C SER A 132 -40.78 18.48 -13.64
N ASN A 133 -41.63 18.73 -12.65
CA ASN A 133 -41.23 18.81 -11.24
C ASN A 133 -41.26 17.45 -10.53
N SER A 134 -41.26 16.31 -11.25
CA SER A 134 -41.30 14.99 -10.61
C SER A 134 -39.88 14.51 -10.27
N LEU A 135 -39.40 14.88 -9.08
CA LEU A 135 -38.10 14.43 -8.55
C LEU A 135 -38.27 13.12 -7.79
N GLU A 136 -37.28 12.22 -7.87
CA GLU A 136 -37.30 10.94 -7.16
C GLU A 136 -36.03 10.75 -6.30
N GLU A 137 -36.14 10.03 -5.19
CA GLU A 137 -34.96 9.62 -4.40
C GLU A 137 -34.25 8.47 -5.12
N GLY A 138 -32.96 8.65 -5.39
CA GLY A 138 -32.06 7.62 -5.89
C GLY A 138 -31.10 7.17 -4.79
N GLU A 139 -31.11 5.88 -4.49
CA GLU A 139 -30.10 5.24 -3.63
C GLU A 139 -29.38 4.16 -4.42
N PHE A 140 -28.08 4.34 -4.60
CA PHE A 140 -27.25 3.38 -5.30
C PHE A 140 -26.65 2.40 -4.30
N GLN A 141 -27.10 1.14 -4.37
CA GLN A 141 -26.73 0.09 -3.40
C GLN A 141 -25.24 -0.33 -3.44
N GLU A 142 -24.50 0.05 -4.48
CA GLU A 142 -23.06 -0.21 -4.60
C GLU A 142 -22.29 1.10 -4.68
N SER A 143 -21.65 1.48 -3.58
CA SER A 143 -20.84 2.69 -3.44
C SER A 143 -19.65 2.79 -4.41
N ALA A 144 -19.32 1.71 -5.12
CA ALA A 144 -18.30 1.72 -6.17
C ALA A 144 -18.81 2.23 -7.54
N ASN A 145 -20.13 2.32 -7.76
CA ASN A 145 -20.71 2.51 -9.10
C ASN A 145 -21.24 3.92 -9.40
N VAL A 146 -21.16 4.87 -8.45
CA VAL A 146 -21.64 6.25 -8.66
C VAL A 146 -20.47 7.21 -8.62
N VAL A 147 -19.57 6.98 -9.55
CA VAL A 147 -18.38 7.80 -9.65
C VAL A 147 -18.68 9.05 -10.46
N THR A 148 -18.13 10.18 -10.05
CA THR A 148 -18.28 11.44 -10.77
C THR A 148 -17.51 11.41 -12.09
N ARG A 149 -18.22 11.56 -13.20
CA ARG A 149 -17.67 11.78 -14.54
C ARG A 149 -17.93 13.22 -14.95
N THR A 150 -16.88 13.89 -15.44
CA THR A 150 -17.01 15.19 -16.11
C THR A 150 -17.55 14.98 -17.53
N VAL A 151 -18.68 15.61 -17.84
CA VAL A 151 -19.32 15.56 -19.16
C VAL A 151 -18.86 16.75 -20.00
N THR A 152 -18.93 17.96 -19.44
CA THR A 152 -18.39 19.17 -20.08
C THR A 152 -17.06 19.57 -19.43
N THR A 153 -15.97 19.50 -20.20
CA THR A 153 -14.62 19.84 -19.71
C THR A 153 -14.27 21.32 -19.79
N ASP A 154 -14.97 22.08 -20.64
CA ASP A 154 -14.65 23.49 -20.91
C ASP A 154 -15.26 24.45 -19.89
N HIS A 155 -16.20 23.96 -19.08
CA HIS A 155 -16.86 24.77 -18.05
C HIS A 155 -15.90 25.11 -16.90
N PRO A 156 -15.93 26.34 -16.32
CA PRO A 156 -15.01 26.74 -15.25
C PRO A 156 -14.99 25.78 -14.04
N LEU A 157 -16.14 25.19 -13.69
CA LEU A 157 -16.26 24.21 -12.60
C LEU A 157 -15.65 22.84 -12.90
N ALA A 158 -15.26 22.56 -14.15
CA ALA A 158 -14.58 21.32 -14.55
C ALA A 158 -13.03 21.43 -14.51
N SER A 159 -12.48 22.58 -14.12
CA SER A 159 -11.03 22.87 -14.17
C SER A 159 -10.15 22.20 -13.11
N PHE A 160 -10.70 21.32 -12.28
CA PHE A 160 -9.98 20.56 -11.27
C PHE A 160 -10.38 19.08 -11.30
N ASP A 161 -9.62 18.23 -10.61
CA ASP A 161 -9.68 16.78 -10.80
C ASP A 161 -10.89 16.09 -10.14
N TRP A 162 -12.04 16.16 -10.81
CA TRP A 162 -13.25 15.41 -10.44
C TRP A 162 -13.08 13.89 -10.47
N SER A 163 -12.06 13.35 -11.16
CA SER A 163 -11.80 11.90 -11.16
C SER A 163 -11.33 11.40 -9.78
N SER A 164 -10.85 12.29 -8.91
CA SER A 164 -10.52 11.98 -7.52
C SER A 164 -11.71 12.06 -6.56
N ALA A 165 -12.89 12.50 -7.04
CA ALA A 165 -14.07 12.67 -6.20
C ALA A 165 -14.59 11.32 -5.69
N PRO A 166 -14.95 11.24 -4.40
CA PRO A 166 -15.64 10.08 -3.84
C PRO A 166 -16.98 9.82 -4.54
N ALA A 167 -17.51 8.61 -4.38
CA ALA A 167 -18.81 8.27 -4.93
C ALA A 167 -19.96 8.94 -4.16
N ALA A 168 -21.05 9.27 -4.87
CA ALA A 168 -22.28 9.78 -4.29
C ALA A 168 -23.31 8.65 -4.17
N GLU A 169 -23.59 8.16 -2.96
CA GLU A 169 -24.49 7.03 -2.74
C GLU A 169 -25.97 7.43 -2.83
N LYS A 170 -26.32 8.58 -2.23
CA LYS A 170 -27.67 9.15 -2.28
C LYS A 170 -27.73 10.40 -3.13
N VAL A 171 -28.65 10.41 -4.09
CA VAL A 171 -28.86 11.52 -5.03
C VAL A 171 -30.36 11.74 -5.25
N THR A 172 -30.70 12.91 -5.79
CA THR A 172 -32.02 13.10 -6.42
C THR A 172 -31.94 12.74 -7.91
N LEU A 173 -32.83 11.86 -8.35
CA LEU A 173 -33.00 11.54 -9.76
C LEU A 173 -33.82 12.65 -10.42
N LEU A 174 -33.29 13.19 -11.52
CA LEU A 174 -33.94 14.24 -12.28
C LEU A 174 -34.81 13.61 -13.38
N PRO A 175 -36.02 14.14 -13.63
CA PRO A 175 -36.76 13.81 -14.83
C PRO A 175 -36.05 14.37 -16.07
N GLU A 176 -36.62 14.15 -17.26
CA GLU A 176 -36.01 14.62 -18.52
C GLU A 176 -35.66 16.11 -18.44
N LEU A 177 -34.40 16.45 -18.76
CA LEU A 177 -33.89 17.82 -18.71
C LEU A 177 -34.50 18.67 -19.83
N ASP A 178 -34.70 19.95 -19.56
CA ASP A 178 -35.22 20.89 -20.56
C ASP A 178 -34.18 21.21 -21.65
N THR A 179 -34.65 21.65 -22.82
CA THR A 179 -33.77 22.06 -23.92
C THR A 179 -32.96 23.31 -23.56
N GLY A 180 -31.66 23.12 -23.34
CA GLY A 180 -30.73 24.20 -22.97
C GLY A 180 -30.16 24.08 -21.57
N THR A 181 -30.51 23.03 -20.82
CA THR A 181 -29.80 22.61 -19.61
C THR A 181 -28.57 21.80 -19.99
N GLU A 182 -27.41 22.20 -19.49
CA GLU A 182 -26.14 21.51 -19.70
C GLU A 182 -25.80 20.60 -18.52
N ILE A 183 -25.38 19.37 -18.80
CA ILE A 183 -24.88 18.46 -17.77
C ILE A 183 -23.38 18.68 -17.62
N LEU A 184 -22.94 19.16 -16.46
CA LEU A 184 -21.51 19.36 -16.18
C LEU A 184 -20.88 18.08 -15.65
N LEU A 185 -21.54 17.45 -14.67
CA LEU A 185 -21.12 16.21 -14.04
C LEU A 185 -22.28 15.21 -14.05
N ALA A 186 -21.95 13.94 -14.23
CA ALA A 186 -22.90 12.85 -14.17
C ALA A 186 -22.27 11.62 -13.52
N ASN A 187 -23.10 10.67 -13.11
CA ASN A 187 -22.58 9.39 -12.65
C ASN A 187 -22.02 8.60 -13.85
N ASP A 188 -20.94 7.86 -13.59
CA ASP A 188 -20.41 6.93 -14.56
C ASP A 188 -21.26 5.66 -14.59
N THR A 189 -21.76 5.26 -15.77
CA THR A 189 -22.47 3.98 -15.94
C THR A 189 -21.55 2.85 -16.37
N GLY A 190 -20.24 3.12 -16.43
CA GLY A 190 -19.24 2.27 -17.06
C GLY A 190 -19.25 2.40 -18.59
N PHE A 191 -18.24 1.84 -19.26
CA PHE A 191 -18.15 1.80 -20.74
C PHE A 191 -18.12 3.15 -21.46
N GLY A 192 -17.69 4.21 -20.78
CA GLY A 192 -17.61 5.54 -21.39
C GLY A 192 -18.94 6.28 -21.46
N THR A 193 -20.02 5.71 -20.93
CA THR A 193 -21.33 6.37 -20.86
C THR A 193 -21.55 7.01 -19.50
N TYR A 194 -22.41 8.04 -19.47
CA TYR A 194 -22.89 8.64 -18.24
C TYR A 194 -24.37 8.35 -18.05
N GLY A 195 -24.82 8.32 -16.81
CA GLY A 195 -26.22 8.15 -16.45
C GLY A 195 -26.79 9.43 -15.89
N GLU A 196 -27.25 9.34 -14.64
CA GLU A 196 -27.91 10.39 -13.89
C GLU A 196 -27.01 11.63 -13.71
N PRO A 197 -27.53 12.84 -13.99
CA PRO A 197 -26.80 14.08 -13.74
C PRO A 197 -26.50 14.29 -12.26
N LEU A 198 -25.27 14.73 -11.96
CA LEU A 198 -24.79 15.08 -10.61
C LEU A 198 -24.69 16.60 -10.41
N LEU A 199 -24.31 17.31 -11.46
CA LEU A 199 -24.28 18.77 -11.49
C LEU A 199 -24.75 19.23 -12.86
N VAL A 200 -25.80 20.05 -12.89
CA VAL A 200 -26.32 20.65 -14.12
C VAL A 200 -26.25 22.17 -14.03
N HIS A 201 -26.07 22.78 -15.19
CA HIS A 201 -26.01 24.21 -15.40
C HIS A 201 -27.13 24.65 -16.33
N ARG A 202 -27.75 25.78 -16.01
CA ARG A 202 -28.78 26.41 -16.84
C ARG A 202 -28.67 27.92 -16.73
N GLN A 203 -28.57 28.58 -17.88
CA GLN A 203 -28.73 30.04 -17.94
C GLN A 203 -30.22 30.40 -18.01
N VAL A 204 -30.67 31.30 -17.12
CA VAL A 204 -32.06 31.78 -17.04
C VAL A 204 -32.03 33.30 -17.05
N GLY A 205 -32.44 33.91 -18.17
CA GLY A 205 -32.25 35.35 -18.37
C GLY A 205 -30.76 35.66 -18.53
N ASP A 206 -30.26 36.65 -17.77
CA ASP A 206 -28.84 36.98 -17.72
C ASP A 206 -28.09 36.24 -16.59
N GLY A 207 -28.81 35.55 -15.68
CA GLY A 207 -28.25 34.83 -14.54
C GLY A 207 -28.02 33.34 -14.79
N ASP A 208 -27.18 32.74 -13.94
CA ASP A 208 -26.81 31.33 -13.99
C ASP A 208 -27.42 30.52 -12.84
N VAL A 209 -27.85 29.29 -13.15
CA VAL A 209 -28.36 28.32 -12.19
C VAL A 209 -27.50 27.07 -12.20
N LEU A 210 -27.05 26.66 -11.03
CA LEU A 210 -26.39 25.37 -10.78
C LEU A 210 -27.29 24.51 -9.89
N LEU A 211 -27.50 23.27 -10.29
CA LEU A 211 -28.28 22.29 -9.53
C LEU A 211 -27.41 21.08 -9.23
N TYR A 212 -27.20 20.80 -7.95
CA TYR A 212 -26.38 19.70 -7.44
C TYR A 212 -27.28 18.62 -6.83
N THR A 213 -27.23 17.41 -7.40
CA THR A 213 -28.14 16.32 -7.05
C THR A 213 -27.67 15.42 -5.89
N PRO A 214 -26.36 15.27 -5.59
CA PRO A 214 -25.92 14.52 -4.42
C PRO A 214 -26.36 15.15 -3.11
N TRP A 215 -26.93 14.32 -2.24
CA TRP A 215 -27.42 14.79 -0.95
C TRP A 215 -26.27 15.06 0.01
N LEU A 216 -26.26 16.27 0.57
CA LEU A 216 -25.33 16.67 1.63
C LEU A 216 -26.05 16.91 2.96
N THR A 217 -27.29 16.44 3.09
CA THR A 217 -28.13 16.69 4.27
C THR A 217 -27.80 15.80 5.44
N LEU A 218 -28.05 16.31 6.64
CA LEU A 218 -28.09 15.50 7.86
C LEU A 218 -29.34 14.60 7.84
N SER A 219 -29.22 13.35 8.30
CA SER A 219 -30.36 12.42 8.36
C SER A 219 -31.43 12.90 9.34
N ASN A 220 -31.05 13.65 10.38
CA ASN A 220 -31.90 14.43 11.27
C ASN A 220 -31.13 15.69 11.70
N PRO A 221 -31.80 16.83 12.00
CA PRO A 221 -31.13 18.02 12.55
C PRO A 221 -30.38 17.66 13.84
N GLY A 222 -29.04 17.69 13.79
CA GLY A 222 -28.16 17.38 14.92
C GLY A 222 -27.65 15.93 15.03
N GLU A 223 -27.97 15.03 14.09
CA GLU A 223 -27.40 13.66 14.06
C GLU A 223 -26.30 13.51 13.00
N GLU A 224 -25.15 12.99 13.42
CA GLU A 224 -24.10 12.47 12.53
C GLU A 224 -24.26 10.94 12.33
N PRO A 225 -23.99 10.41 11.12
CA PRO A 225 -23.29 11.07 10.01
C PRO A 225 -24.19 11.77 8.99
N GLN A 226 -23.65 12.82 8.37
CA GLN A 226 -24.19 13.47 7.17
C GLN A 226 -24.27 12.47 5.99
N THR A 227 -25.27 12.62 5.13
CA THR A 227 -25.37 11.89 3.86
C THR A 227 -24.18 12.23 2.96
N ASN A 228 -23.60 11.22 2.28
CA ASN A 228 -22.41 11.34 1.43
C ASN A 228 -21.23 12.09 2.11
N ARG A 229 -20.97 11.82 3.39
CA ARG A 229 -19.92 12.49 4.19
C ARG A 229 -18.54 12.43 3.53
N GLU A 230 -18.24 11.39 2.77
CA GLU A 230 -16.98 11.23 2.04
C GLU A 230 -16.70 12.39 1.07
N LEU A 231 -17.75 12.94 0.43
CA LEU A 231 -17.66 14.10 -0.45
C LEU A 231 -17.24 15.37 0.30
N THR A 232 -17.73 15.57 1.53
CA THR A 232 -17.34 16.76 2.32
C THR A 232 -15.93 16.66 2.89
N LEU A 233 -15.40 15.43 3.00
CA LEU A 233 -14.02 15.15 3.40
C LEU A 233 -13.04 15.17 2.21
N TRP A 234 -13.53 15.41 0.99
CA TRP A 234 -12.71 15.49 -0.21
C TRP A 234 -11.93 16.82 -0.26
N PRO A 235 -10.61 16.84 -0.56
CA PRO A 235 -9.80 18.07 -0.49
C PRO A 235 -10.21 19.18 -1.46
N TYR A 236 -11.03 18.89 -2.49
CA TYR A 236 -11.58 19.88 -3.40
C TYR A 236 -12.96 20.40 -2.98
N TYR A 237 -13.61 19.81 -1.97
CA TYR A 237 -14.97 20.18 -1.55
C TYR A 237 -15.11 21.67 -1.24
N ASN A 238 -14.22 22.19 -0.39
CA ASN A 238 -14.26 23.60 -0.01
C ASN A 238 -14.06 24.53 -1.21
N TYR A 239 -13.13 24.15 -2.10
CA TYR A 239 -12.86 24.91 -3.31
C TYR A 239 -14.02 24.85 -4.31
N PHE A 240 -14.73 23.73 -4.39
CA PHE A 240 -15.94 23.62 -5.20
C PHE A 240 -17.03 24.59 -4.72
N MET A 241 -17.30 24.67 -3.40
CA MET A 241 -18.28 25.63 -2.87
C MET A 241 -17.87 27.09 -3.14
N TYR A 242 -16.60 27.43 -2.84
CA TYR A 242 -16.03 28.76 -3.13
C TYR A 242 -16.14 29.11 -4.62
N LYS A 243 -15.72 28.20 -5.50
CA LYS A 243 -15.70 28.44 -6.93
C LYS A 243 -17.10 28.55 -7.53
N SER A 244 -18.06 27.77 -7.03
CA SER A 244 -19.47 27.89 -7.41
C SER A 244 -20.06 29.24 -7.01
N ALA A 245 -19.79 29.72 -5.79
CA ALA A 245 -20.25 31.03 -5.34
C ALA A 245 -19.66 32.17 -6.20
N ARG A 246 -18.35 32.12 -6.50
CA ARG A 246 -17.68 33.11 -7.36
C ARG A 246 -18.21 33.10 -8.79
N TYR A 247 -18.31 31.91 -9.38
CA TYR A 247 -18.82 31.73 -10.73
C TYR A 247 -20.24 32.28 -10.88
N LEU A 248 -21.14 31.92 -9.96
CA LEU A 248 -22.52 32.40 -9.97
C LEU A 248 -22.65 33.91 -9.75
N GLY A 249 -21.68 34.55 -9.09
CA GLY A 249 -21.63 36.00 -8.90
C GLY A 249 -20.96 36.76 -10.04
N ASP A 250 -20.75 36.11 -11.19
CA ASP A 250 -20.00 36.65 -12.35
C ASP A 250 -18.62 37.20 -11.97
N GLN A 251 -17.92 36.48 -11.08
CA GLN A 251 -16.56 36.83 -10.66
C GLN A 251 -15.58 35.69 -10.93
N ASP A 252 -14.37 36.04 -11.37
CA ASP A 252 -13.29 35.07 -11.52
C ASP A 252 -12.88 34.48 -10.16
N ALA A 253 -12.81 33.15 -10.10
CA ALA A 253 -12.27 32.42 -8.95
C ALA A 253 -10.76 32.22 -9.10
N TYR A 254 -10.02 32.30 -8.00
CA TYR A 254 -8.62 31.87 -7.98
C TYR A 254 -8.49 30.40 -8.39
N THR A 255 -7.35 30.02 -8.96
CA THR A 255 -7.06 28.60 -9.19
C THR A 255 -6.88 27.85 -7.86
N TYR A 256 -7.00 26.51 -7.86
CA TYR A 256 -6.85 25.73 -6.64
C TYR A 256 -5.48 25.94 -5.97
N ALA A 257 -4.43 26.14 -6.76
CA ALA A 257 -3.10 26.42 -6.24
C ALA A 257 -2.97 27.79 -5.57
N GLU A 258 -3.78 28.76 -6.01
CA GLU A 258 -3.71 30.16 -5.58
C GLU A 258 -4.70 30.49 -4.45
N TRP A 259 -5.78 29.73 -4.33
CA TRP A 259 -6.78 29.94 -3.29
C TRP A 259 -6.20 29.62 -1.91
N THR A 260 -6.16 30.61 -1.01
CA THR A 260 -5.51 30.54 0.30
C THR A 260 -5.99 29.36 1.16
N TYR A 261 -7.26 28.98 1.01
CA TYR A 261 -7.91 27.93 1.79
C TYR A 261 -7.85 26.55 1.13
N SER A 262 -7.15 26.42 0.00
CA SER A 262 -6.80 25.11 -0.54
C SER A 262 -5.75 24.42 0.33
N PRO A 263 -5.87 23.11 0.59
CA PRO A 263 -4.89 22.32 1.33
C PRO A 263 -3.65 22.00 0.47
N VAL A 264 -2.97 23.05 0.01
CA VAL A 264 -1.68 22.99 -0.70
C VAL A 264 -0.66 23.93 -0.03
N PRO A 265 0.65 23.72 -0.24
CA PRO A 265 1.65 24.67 0.23
C PRO A 265 1.60 25.98 -0.55
N HIS A 266 1.31 27.09 0.14
CA HIS A 266 1.37 28.44 -0.41
C HIS A 266 2.75 29.06 -0.24
N LEU A 267 2.98 30.29 -0.73
CA LEU A 267 4.29 30.93 -0.75
C LEU A 267 5.00 30.91 0.62
N GLU A 268 4.28 31.17 1.71
CA GLU A 268 4.85 31.14 3.05
C GLU A 268 5.34 29.72 3.41
N GLN A 269 4.50 28.71 3.24
CA GLN A 269 4.87 27.32 3.49
C GLN A 269 5.98 26.85 2.54
N GLN A 270 5.94 27.24 1.26
CA GLN A 270 6.97 26.95 0.27
C GLN A 270 8.33 27.51 0.71
N LEU A 271 8.37 28.77 1.17
CA LEU A 271 9.57 29.40 1.70
C LEU A 271 10.07 28.68 2.96
N ILE A 272 9.17 28.34 3.88
CA ILE A 272 9.54 27.65 5.10
C ILE A 272 10.08 26.24 4.80
N ILE A 273 9.38 25.46 3.97
CA ILE A 273 9.82 24.14 3.50
C ILE A 273 11.19 24.26 2.83
N GLY A 274 11.36 25.25 1.94
CA GLY A 274 12.62 25.53 1.27
C GLY A 274 13.75 25.87 2.25
N LEU A 275 13.49 26.71 3.26
CA LEU A 275 14.45 27.06 4.31
C LEU A 275 14.85 25.84 5.15
N ILE A 276 13.90 24.95 5.43
CA ILE A 276 14.17 23.71 6.17
C ILE A 276 15.03 22.76 5.36
N VAL A 277 14.66 22.51 4.10
CA VAL A 277 15.45 21.68 3.20
C VAL A 277 16.86 22.26 3.04
N LEU A 278 16.98 23.58 2.93
CA LEU A 278 18.26 24.28 2.89
C LEU A 278 19.06 24.09 4.19
N ALA A 279 18.42 24.23 5.36
CA ALA A 279 19.04 24.01 6.66
C ALA A 279 19.50 22.54 6.84
N ILE A 280 18.69 21.58 6.39
CA ILE A 280 19.04 20.15 6.33
C ILE A 280 20.26 19.94 5.43
N GLY A 281 20.27 20.54 4.24
CA GLY A 281 21.40 20.43 3.31
C GLY A 281 22.69 21.03 3.88
N ILE A 282 22.62 22.26 4.41
CA ILE A 282 23.76 22.94 5.02
C ILE A 282 24.27 22.16 6.23
N SER A 283 23.38 21.73 7.13
CA SER A 283 23.75 20.96 8.31
C SER A 283 24.36 19.61 7.94
N THR A 284 23.84 18.91 6.93
CA THR A 284 24.39 17.64 6.44
C THR A 284 25.79 17.83 5.85
N VAL A 285 26.00 18.86 5.01
CA VAL A 285 27.31 19.17 4.43
C VAL A 285 28.31 19.61 5.50
N ALA A 286 27.88 20.46 6.45
CA ALA A 286 28.72 20.90 7.57
C ALA A 286 29.11 19.73 8.47
N SER A 287 28.17 18.82 8.73
CA SER A 287 28.38 17.60 9.51
C SER A 287 29.36 16.67 8.80
N TYR A 288 29.17 16.41 7.51
CA TYR A 288 30.10 15.62 6.71
C TYR A 288 31.52 16.18 6.76
N ARG A 289 31.67 17.50 6.56
CA ARG A 289 33.00 18.16 6.63
C ARG A 289 33.63 18.06 8.02
N THR A 290 32.84 18.28 9.07
CA THR A 290 33.30 18.27 10.46
C THR A 290 33.72 16.87 10.89
N VAL A 291 32.89 15.86 10.63
CA VAL A 291 33.18 14.46 10.95
C VAL A 291 34.37 13.98 10.14
N ARG A 292 34.45 14.29 8.84
CA ARG A 292 35.60 13.91 8.00
C ARG A 292 36.91 14.51 8.48
N LYS A 293 36.90 15.77 8.94
CA LYS A 293 38.08 16.39 9.54
C LYS A 293 38.50 15.65 10.82
N LYS A 294 37.56 15.39 11.72
CA LYS A 294 37.83 14.73 13.02
C LYS A 294 38.25 13.26 12.87
N SER A 295 37.63 12.51 11.96
CA SER A 295 38.01 11.12 11.65
C SER A 295 39.49 11.00 11.23
N ARG A 296 40.03 12.03 10.56
CA ARG A 296 41.45 12.09 10.20
C ARG A 296 42.37 12.47 11.37
N GLU A 297 41.86 13.12 12.40
CA GLU A 297 42.62 13.57 13.57
C GLU A 297 42.72 12.48 14.66
N GLU A 298 41.72 11.61 14.80
CA GLU A 298 41.68 10.54 15.82
C GLU A 298 41.49 9.15 15.17
N ALA A 299 42.55 8.39 14.94
CA ALA A 299 42.44 6.99 14.50
C ALA A 299 42.08 6.09 15.70
N GLU A 300 40.82 5.66 15.82
CA GLU A 300 40.43 4.66 16.82
C GLU A 300 40.86 3.27 16.35
N VAL A 301 41.71 2.61 17.15
CA VAL A 301 42.01 1.18 17.01
C VAL A 301 40.87 0.41 17.67
N LEU A 302 40.14 -0.39 16.89
CA LEU A 302 39.14 -1.34 17.41
C LEU A 302 39.78 -2.17 18.53
N THR A 303 39.18 -2.15 19.73
CA THR A 303 39.79 -2.75 20.92
C THR A 303 39.83 -4.28 20.82
N GLU A 304 40.89 -4.91 21.33
CA GLU A 304 41.09 -6.38 21.29
C GLU A 304 39.94 -7.19 21.92
N ILE A 305 39.14 -6.56 22.79
CA ILE A 305 37.94 -7.14 23.42
C ILE A 305 36.81 -7.34 22.40
N GLU A 306 36.64 -6.40 21.45
CA GLU A 306 35.67 -6.50 20.35
C GLU A 306 36.08 -7.57 19.32
N ARG A 307 37.39 -7.85 19.20
CA ARG A 307 37.91 -8.98 18.40
C ARG A 307 37.68 -10.32 19.08
N ALA A 308 37.78 -10.39 20.40
CA ALA A 308 37.64 -11.63 21.17
C ALA A 308 36.19 -12.13 21.29
N GLU A 309 35.20 -11.24 21.41
CA GLU A 309 33.78 -11.64 21.51
C GLU A 309 33.19 -12.19 20.20
N LEU A 310 33.81 -11.87 19.05
CA LEU A 310 33.40 -12.40 17.73
C LEU A 310 33.83 -13.86 17.49
N LEU A 311 34.76 -14.38 18.29
CA LEU A 311 35.39 -15.69 18.08
C LEU A 311 34.79 -16.82 18.96
N VAL A 312 33.96 -16.52 19.96
CA VAL A 312 33.62 -17.47 21.05
C VAL A 312 32.24 -18.16 20.90
N LYS A 313 31.65 -18.23 19.71
CA LYS A 313 30.33 -18.91 19.51
C LYS A 313 30.24 -19.80 18.27
N ALA A 314 31.30 -20.55 17.96
CA ALA A 314 31.33 -21.46 16.80
C ALA A 314 31.69 -22.92 17.15
N GLU A 315 31.41 -23.37 18.38
CA GLU A 315 31.52 -24.79 18.71
C GLU A 315 30.22 -25.27 19.35
N GLU A 316 29.38 -25.95 18.58
CA GLU A 316 28.41 -26.92 19.11
C GLU A 316 27.98 -27.91 18.01
N GLU A 317 28.24 -29.18 18.29
CA GLU A 317 27.74 -30.46 17.77
C GLU A 317 27.36 -30.62 16.28
N VAL A 318 27.98 -31.61 15.62
CA VAL A 318 27.61 -32.09 14.28
C VAL A 318 26.13 -32.49 14.27
N SER A 319 25.36 -31.62 13.64
CA SER A 319 23.92 -31.51 13.75
C SER A 319 23.23 -32.33 12.65
N GLU A 320 22.01 -32.82 12.89
CA GLU A 320 21.16 -33.49 11.86
C GLU A 320 20.97 -32.61 10.59
N TRP A 321 21.27 -31.33 10.70
CA TRP A 321 21.31 -30.33 9.63
C TRP A 321 22.51 -30.44 8.69
N GLU A 322 23.52 -31.28 9.01
CA GLU A 322 24.72 -31.48 8.20
C GLU A 322 24.53 -32.47 7.05
N GLU A 323 23.55 -33.38 7.16
CA GLU A 323 23.24 -34.38 6.13
C GLU A 323 22.47 -33.76 4.95
N ILE A 324 23.00 -33.91 3.74
CA ILE A 324 22.40 -33.30 2.55
C ILE A 324 21.08 -34.01 2.20
N GLY A 325 20.03 -33.23 1.98
CA GLY A 325 18.70 -33.74 1.65
C GLY A 325 17.62 -32.69 1.90
N MET A 326 16.41 -32.92 1.38
CA MET A 326 15.32 -31.94 1.39
C MET A 326 14.78 -31.67 2.80
N HIS A 327 15.00 -32.61 3.72
CA HIS A 327 14.61 -32.51 5.12
C HIS A 327 15.16 -31.25 5.83
N ARG A 328 16.33 -30.73 5.40
CA ARG A 328 16.90 -29.48 5.90
C ARG A 328 16.04 -28.27 5.53
N GLN A 329 15.76 -28.09 4.24
CA GLN A 329 14.96 -26.96 3.74
C GLN A 329 13.53 -27.02 4.30
N LEU A 330 12.94 -28.23 4.37
CA LEU A 330 11.62 -28.44 4.95
C LEU A 330 11.59 -28.17 6.46
N GLY A 331 12.58 -28.66 7.23
CA GLY A 331 12.65 -28.41 8.66
C GLY A 331 12.77 -26.92 9.00
N GLY A 332 13.57 -26.19 8.22
CA GLY A 332 13.75 -24.74 8.36
C GLY A 332 12.45 -24.00 8.04
N PHE A 333 11.80 -24.36 6.95
CA PHE A 333 10.53 -23.78 6.56
C PHE A 333 9.42 -24.06 7.58
N LEU A 334 9.32 -25.26 8.16
CA LEU A 334 8.28 -25.58 9.15
C LEU A 334 8.37 -24.68 10.38
N ILE A 335 9.58 -24.36 10.85
CA ILE A 335 9.78 -23.39 11.94
C ILE A 335 9.23 -22.03 11.51
N GLN A 336 9.63 -21.55 10.33
CA GLN A 336 9.23 -20.25 9.82
C GLN A 336 7.73 -20.15 9.57
N LEU A 337 7.12 -21.20 9.01
CA LEU A 337 5.70 -21.30 8.71
C LEU A 337 4.88 -21.12 9.99
N PHE A 338 5.13 -21.92 11.03
CA PHE A 338 4.33 -21.84 12.26
C PHE A 338 4.55 -20.54 13.03
N ILE A 339 5.76 -19.99 13.06
CA ILE A 339 6.00 -18.66 13.64
C ILE A 339 5.20 -17.61 12.86
N THR A 340 5.28 -17.66 11.53
CA THR A 340 4.60 -16.70 10.66
C THR A 340 3.08 -16.82 10.83
N LEU A 341 2.50 -18.01 10.84
CA LEU A 341 1.06 -18.21 11.03
C LEU A 341 0.59 -17.66 12.38
N LEU A 342 1.37 -17.82 13.45
CA LEU A 342 1.04 -17.27 14.76
C LEU A 342 1.12 -15.73 14.81
N ILE A 343 2.02 -15.11 14.05
CA ILE A 343 2.17 -13.65 13.96
C ILE A 343 1.17 -13.02 12.97
N VAL A 344 0.85 -13.72 11.89
CA VAL A 344 -0.08 -13.25 10.85
C VAL A 344 -1.47 -13.06 11.42
N LEU A 345 -1.93 -13.94 12.32
CA LEU A 345 -3.27 -13.84 12.91
C LEU A 345 -3.52 -12.49 13.60
N PRO A 346 -2.76 -12.06 14.63
CA PRO A 346 -2.98 -10.75 15.25
C PRO A 346 -2.74 -9.61 14.25
N ARG A 347 -1.77 -9.74 13.33
CA ARG A 347 -1.53 -8.73 12.30
C ARG A 347 -2.73 -8.52 11.38
N VAL A 348 -3.35 -9.59 10.90
CA VAL A 348 -4.54 -9.55 10.04
C VAL A 348 -5.72 -8.94 10.79
N VAL A 349 -5.91 -9.31 12.06
CA VAL A 349 -6.95 -8.71 12.90
C VAL A 349 -6.75 -7.19 13.00
N LEU A 350 -5.51 -6.75 13.29
CA LEU A 350 -5.22 -5.32 13.39
C LEU A 350 -5.36 -4.61 12.03
N SER A 351 -4.87 -5.20 10.94
CA SER A 351 -4.76 -4.55 9.62
C SER A 351 -6.05 -4.57 8.81
N ILE A 352 -6.92 -5.56 9.01
CA ILE A 352 -8.15 -5.74 8.23
C ILE A 352 -9.39 -5.42 9.07
N MET A 353 -9.32 -5.55 10.39
CA MET A 353 -10.49 -5.39 11.26
C MET A 353 -10.45 -4.13 12.09
N ILE A 354 -9.28 -3.75 12.62
CA ILE A 354 -9.16 -2.53 13.41
C ILE A 354 -8.89 -1.33 12.52
N TYR A 355 -7.99 -1.48 11.54
CA TYR A 355 -7.56 -0.39 10.68
C TYR A 355 -8.69 0.28 9.90
N PRO A 356 -9.44 -0.41 9.02
CA PRO A 356 -10.45 0.23 8.18
C PRO A 356 -11.71 0.66 8.94
N ARG A 357 -11.89 0.27 10.21
CA ARG A 357 -13.09 0.63 11.00
C ARG A 357 -12.83 1.74 12.01
N PHE A 358 -11.69 1.69 12.69
CA PHE A 358 -11.42 2.58 13.82
C PHE A 358 -10.26 3.53 13.56
N ILE A 359 -9.29 3.15 12.72
CA ILE A 359 -8.06 3.92 12.53
C ILE A 359 -8.14 4.79 11.26
N MET A 360 -8.49 4.20 10.12
CA MET A 360 -8.57 4.87 8.83
C MET A 360 -9.88 4.44 8.12
N PRO A 361 -11.04 4.98 8.53
CA PRO A 361 -12.33 4.58 7.97
C PRO A 361 -12.60 5.08 6.56
N PHE A 362 -11.73 5.92 6.01
CA PHE A 362 -11.89 6.56 4.71
C PHE A 362 -11.04 5.83 3.65
N PRO A 363 -11.65 5.05 2.73
CA PRO A 363 -10.90 4.34 1.68
C PRO A 363 -10.08 5.30 0.80
N GLN A 364 -10.61 6.50 0.52
CA GLN A 364 -9.91 7.54 -0.24
C GLN A 364 -8.58 7.97 0.41
N ALA A 365 -8.55 8.10 1.74
CA ALA A 365 -7.33 8.49 2.47
C ALA A 365 -6.26 7.40 2.43
N ALA A 366 -6.67 6.14 2.60
CA ALA A 366 -5.78 4.99 2.42
C ALA A 366 -5.24 4.91 0.98
N GLY A 367 -6.10 5.23 0.00
CA GLY A 367 -5.76 5.36 -1.41
C GLY A 367 -4.70 6.42 -1.69
N TRP A 368 -4.87 7.65 -1.17
CA TRP A 368 -3.90 8.74 -1.30
C TRP A 368 -2.51 8.34 -0.78
N PHE A 369 -2.46 7.67 0.36
CA PHE A 369 -1.20 7.19 0.92
C PHE A 369 -0.58 6.05 0.07
N SER A 370 -1.36 5.02 -0.28
CA SER A 370 -0.90 3.91 -1.13
C SER A 370 -0.37 4.41 -2.48
N PHE A 371 -1.09 5.35 -3.10
CA PHE A 371 -0.67 6.02 -4.33
C PHE A 371 0.69 6.71 -4.15
N SER A 372 0.84 7.50 -3.08
CA SER A 372 2.08 8.22 -2.76
C SER A 372 3.27 7.27 -2.60
N VAL A 373 3.09 6.16 -1.87
CA VAL A 373 4.14 5.14 -1.67
C VAL A 373 4.56 4.53 -3.00
N ASN A 374 3.60 4.08 -3.81
CA ASN A 374 3.87 3.39 -5.06
C ASN A 374 4.47 4.31 -6.13
N LEU A 375 4.05 5.59 -6.15
CA LEU A 375 4.60 6.60 -7.06
C LEU A 375 6.09 6.82 -6.80
N PHE A 376 6.52 6.94 -5.54
CA PHE A 376 7.91 7.25 -5.24
C PHE A 376 8.82 6.04 -5.01
N LEU A 377 8.29 4.81 -4.90
CA LEU A 377 9.12 3.64 -4.63
C LEU A 377 10.23 3.40 -5.67
N GLY A 378 9.94 3.65 -6.95
CA GLY A 378 10.93 3.58 -8.02
C GLY A 378 12.06 4.59 -7.83
N LEU A 379 11.70 5.83 -7.45
CA LEU A 379 12.65 6.89 -7.12
C LEU A 379 13.55 6.46 -5.94
N TRP A 380 12.95 5.95 -4.86
CA TRP A 380 13.69 5.50 -3.68
C TRP A 380 14.68 4.37 -4.01
N THR A 381 14.24 3.39 -4.79
CA THR A 381 15.06 2.24 -5.20
C THR A 381 16.26 2.68 -6.05
N LEU A 382 16.07 3.64 -6.95
CA LEU A 382 17.14 4.16 -7.80
C LEU A 382 18.18 4.97 -7.00
N PHE A 383 17.73 5.77 -6.04
CA PHE A 383 18.63 6.59 -5.21
C PHE A 383 19.39 5.79 -4.15
N ASP A 384 18.85 4.66 -3.66
CA ASP A 384 19.57 3.74 -2.75
C ASP A 384 20.84 3.16 -3.40
N LEU A 385 20.84 3.00 -4.73
CA LEU A 385 21.90 2.38 -5.54
C LEU A 385 22.43 1.05 -4.96
N GLY A 386 21.58 0.30 -4.25
CA GLY A 386 21.93 -1.00 -3.65
C GLY A 386 23.01 -0.90 -2.58
N THR A 387 23.19 0.26 -1.95
CA THR A 387 24.23 0.47 -0.93
C THR A 387 23.98 -0.34 0.34
N SER A 388 22.72 -0.61 0.67
CA SER A 388 22.32 -1.54 1.74
C SER A 388 22.84 -2.97 1.48
N VAL A 389 22.74 -3.44 0.23
CA VAL A 389 23.23 -4.75 -0.21
C VAL A 389 24.75 -4.76 -0.25
N ALA A 390 25.37 -3.68 -0.72
CA ALA A 390 26.82 -3.54 -0.75
C ALA A 390 27.42 -3.55 0.67
N LEU A 391 26.79 -2.87 1.63
CA LEU A 391 27.15 -2.89 3.04
C LEU A 391 27.14 -4.33 3.55
N ALA A 392 26.02 -5.04 3.44
CA ALA A 392 25.90 -6.38 4.01
C ALA A 392 26.95 -7.33 3.44
N LYS A 393 27.18 -7.27 2.12
CA LYS A 393 28.19 -8.07 1.44
C LYS A 393 29.61 -7.75 1.92
N TYR A 394 30.05 -6.51 1.75
CA TYR A 394 31.45 -6.16 1.99
C TYR A 394 31.78 -6.13 3.48
N PHE A 395 30.81 -5.81 4.34
CA PHE A 395 30.98 -5.97 5.77
C PHE A 395 31.23 -7.44 6.12
N ALA A 396 30.44 -8.38 5.57
CA ALA A 396 30.65 -9.81 5.80
C ALA A 396 31.96 -10.35 5.19
N GLU A 397 32.37 -9.84 4.02
CA GLU A 397 33.62 -10.21 3.34
C GLU A 397 34.84 -9.76 4.16
N TYR A 398 34.87 -8.50 4.59
CA TYR A 398 36.04 -7.91 5.22
C TYR A 398 36.11 -8.11 6.72
N ARG A 399 35.00 -8.37 7.42
CA ARG A 399 35.05 -8.53 8.89
C ARG A 399 35.96 -9.66 9.37
N VAL A 400 36.21 -10.65 8.51
CA VAL A 400 37.00 -11.84 8.84
C VAL A 400 38.49 -11.50 8.80
N THR A 401 38.93 -10.76 7.80
CA THR A 401 40.35 -10.53 7.52
C THR A 401 40.80 -9.11 7.84
N GLN A 402 39.91 -8.13 7.69
CA GLN A 402 40.14 -6.69 7.80
C GLN A 402 38.91 -5.99 8.40
N PRO A 403 38.63 -6.16 9.70
CA PRO A 403 37.44 -5.57 10.33
C PRO A 403 37.38 -4.04 10.22
N GLU A 404 38.52 -3.37 10.14
CA GLU A 404 38.61 -1.94 9.87
C GLU A 404 38.06 -1.56 8.48
N GLU A 405 38.28 -2.40 7.48
CA GLU A 405 37.75 -2.21 6.12
C GLU A 405 36.25 -2.50 6.06
N ALA A 406 35.76 -3.48 6.84
CA ALA A 406 34.35 -3.81 6.92
C ALA A 406 33.50 -2.62 7.40
N VAL A 407 33.97 -1.94 8.45
CA VAL A 407 33.30 -0.77 9.04
C VAL A 407 33.15 0.36 8.02
N LYS A 408 34.12 0.56 7.13
CA LYS A 408 34.07 1.61 6.10
C LYS A 408 32.87 1.47 5.17
N TYR A 409 32.39 0.26 4.89
CA TYR A 409 31.19 0.06 4.08
C TYR A 409 29.90 0.43 4.83
N ALA A 410 29.87 0.27 6.15
CA ALA A 410 28.79 0.79 6.98
C ALA A 410 28.81 2.33 7.03
N GLN A 411 30.00 2.93 7.15
CA GLN A 411 30.18 4.38 7.08
C GLN A 411 29.76 4.95 5.71
N ILE A 412 30.10 4.27 4.61
CA ILE A 412 29.66 4.65 3.26
C ILE A 412 28.14 4.67 3.20
N PHE A 413 27.46 3.63 3.68
CA PHE A 413 26.00 3.59 3.69
C PHE A 413 25.42 4.78 4.46
N VAL A 414 25.87 5.05 5.68
CA VAL A 414 25.38 6.19 6.49
C VAL A 414 25.46 7.51 5.73
N TRP A 415 26.65 7.85 5.23
CA TRP A 415 26.88 9.15 4.61
C TRP A 415 26.33 9.25 3.19
N PHE A 416 26.30 8.14 2.46
CA PHE A 416 25.63 8.08 1.17
C PHE A 416 24.13 8.32 1.34
N GLN A 417 23.48 7.58 2.24
CA GLN A 417 22.04 7.72 2.52
C GLN A 417 21.68 9.09 3.08
N CYS A 418 22.51 9.70 3.93
CA CYS A 418 22.32 11.09 4.34
C CYS A 418 22.28 12.02 3.12
N ILE A 419 23.27 11.93 2.23
CA ILE A 419 23.42 12.84 1.09
C ILE A 419 22.31 12.60 0.07
N THR A 420 22.03 11.36 -0.30
CA THR A 420 20.94 11.03 -1.21
C THR A 420 19.58 11.37 -0.60
N GLY A 421 19.41 11.17 0.70
CA GLY A 421 18.23 11.58 1.46
C GLY A 421 17.96 13.08 1.37
N VAL A 422 19.00 13.93 1.47
CA VAL A 422 18.86 15.38 1.23
C VAL A 422 18.42 15.66 -0.21
N VAL A 423 18.99 14.97 -1.21
CA VAL A 423 18.59 15.17 -2.61
C VAL A 423 17.15 14.74 -2.84
N GLN A 424 16.74 13.59 -2.27
CA GLN A 424 15.41 13.02 -2.37
C GLN A 424 14.35 13.92 -1.71
N ILE A 425 14.57 14.36 -0.47
CA ILE A 425 13.65 15.27 0.21
C ILE A 425 13.60 16.62 -0.51
N THR A 426 14.73 17.13 -1.03
CA THR A 426 14.74 18.38 -1.80
C THR A 426 13.90 18.24 -3.07
N ALA A 427 14.09 17.16 -3.82
CA ALA A 427 13.35 16.92 -5.06
C ALA A 427 11.85 16.80 -4.76
N VAL A 428 11.45 15.92 -3.84
CA VAL A 428 10.02 15.69 -3.58
C VAL A 428 9.36 16.86 -2.86
N ALA A 429 10.06 17.56 -1.95
CA ALA A 429 9.53 18.79 -1.36
C ALA A 429 9.37 19.90 -2.40
N PHE A 430 10.30 20.04 -3.35
CA PHE A 430 10.19 21.00 -4.45
C PHE A 430 9.01 20.66 -5.37
N PHE A 431 8.92 19.42 -5.86
CA PHE A 431 7.78 18.99 -6.68
C PHE A 431 6.46 19.11 -5.92
N GLY A 432 6.42 18.67 -4.65
CA GLY A 432 5.27 18.72 -3.75
C GLY A 432 4.77 20.10 -3.41
N SER A 433 5.66 21.09 -3.30
CA SER A 433 5.28 22.43 -2.87
C SER A 433 5.09 23.43 -4.01
N ILE A 434 5.74 23.22 -5.16
CA ILE A 434 5.73 24.20 -6.26
C ILE A 434 5.09 23.65 -7.53
N ILE A 435 5.29 22.37 -7.89
CA ILE A 435 4.80 21.85 -9.17
C ILE A 435 3.44 21.18 -9.02
N PHE A 436 3.31 20.23 -8.11
CA PHE A 436 2.08 19.45 -7.93
C PHE A 436 0.83 20.28 -7.59
N PRO A 437 0.90 21.40 -6.83
CA PRO A 437 -0.25 22.27 -6.62
C PRO A 437 -0.92 22.77 -7.91
N HIS A 438 -0.17 22.89 -9.01
CA HIS A 438 -0.69 23.31 -10.33
C HIS A 438 -1.03 22.12 -11.26
N THR A 439 -1.17 20.92 -10.72
CA THR A 439 -1.51 19.71 -11.49
C THR A 439 -2.78 19.06 -10.94
N TYR A 440 -3.28 18.02 -11.62
CA TYR A 440 -4.39 17.20 -11.14
C TYR A 440 -4.09 16.49 -9.79
N LEU A 441 -2.81 16.37 -9.41
CA LEU A 441 -2.36 15.79 -8.13
C LEU A 441 -2.29 16.80 -6.97
N ALA A 442 -2.81 18.02 -7.14
CA ALA A 442 -2.65 19.10 -6.16
C ALA A 442 -3.10 18.71 -4.75
N HIS A 443 -4.22 18.00 -4.63
CA HIS A 443 -4.77 17.52 -3.36
C HIS A 443 -3.84 16.58 -2.57
N LEU A 444 -2.82 16.00 -3.19
CA LEU A 444 -1.86 15.08 -2.55
C LEU A 444 -0.56 15.77 -2.10
N SER A 445 -0.41 17.06 -2.37
CA SER A 445 0.84 17.82 -2.15
C SER A 445 1.42 17.61 -0.74
N TYR A 446 0.59 17.75 0.30
CA TYR A 446 1.04 17.54 1.68
C TYR A 446 1.33 16.07 2.01
N VAL A 447 0.60 15.12 1.42
CA VAL A 447 0.87 13.68 1.60
C VAL A 447 2.22 13.32 0.98
N PHE A 448 2.55 13.86 -0.20
CA PHE A 448 3.85 13.67 -0.84
C PHE A 448 4.99 14.28 -0.02
N ILE A 449 4.82 15.50 0.48
CA ILE A 449 5.83 16.16 1.33
C ILE A 449 6.03 15.36 2.62
N ALA A 450 4.95 14.99 3.31
CA ALA A 450 5.01 14.21 4.54
C ALA A 450 5.64 12.84 4.32
N HIS A 451 5.30 12.16 3.22
CA HIS A 451 5.89 10.88 2.85
C HIS A 451 7.37 11.02 2.48
N SER A 452 7.84 12.15 1.95
CA SER A 452 9.27 12.31 1.66
C SER A 452 10.16 12.36 2.91
N LEU A 453 9.58 12.64 4.08
CA LEU A 453 10.34 12.87 5.32
C LEU A 453 11.16 11.66 5.76
N PHE A 454 10.71 10.44 5.52
CA PHE A 454 11.46 9.25 5.95
C PHE A 454 12.74 8.99 5.15
N GLN A 455 12.91 9.66 4.00
CA GLN A 455 14.15 9.56 3.22
C GLN A 455 15.34 10.22 3.92
N PHE A 456 15.09 11.14 4.86
CA PHE A 456 16.16 11.76 5.64
C PHE A 456 16.08 11.35 7.12
N PRO A 457 17.16 10.85 7.73
CA PRO A 457 18.52 10.77 7.18
C PRO A 457 18.85 9.49 6.38
N GLY A 458 17.86 8.65 6.07
CA GLY A 458 17.98 7.47 5.20
C GLY A 458 18.75 6.27 5.79
N PHE A 459 19.50 6.46 6.88
CA PHE A 459 20.29 5.41 7.52
C PHE A 459 19.57 4.67 8.66
N THR A 460 18.28 4.89 8.92
CA THR A 460 17.55 4.36 10.08
C THR A 460 17.59 2.82 10.18
N LEU A 461 17.75 2.14 9.05
CA LEU A 461 17.90 0.68 8.98
C LEU A 461 19.37 0.18 9.06
N LEU A 462 20.34 1.06 9.31
CA LEU A 462 21.78 0.77 9.38
C LEU A 462 22.08 -0.49 10.20
N PHE A 463 21.57 -0.54 11.42
CA PHE A 463 21.91 -1.62 12.35
C PHE A 463 21.34 -2.97 11.90
N ILE A 464 20.20 -3.01 11.23
CA ILE A 464 19.66 -4.25 10.62
C ILE A 464 20.66 -4.78 9.59
N HIS A 465 21.15 -3.90 8.71
CA HIS A 465 22.13 -4.27 7.68
C HIS A 465 23.50 -4.63 8.28
N VAL A 466 23.93 -3.95 9.34
CA VAL A 466 25.17 -4.26 10.06
C VAL A 466 25.06 -5.61 10.77
N PHE A 467 23.96 -5.91 11.46
CA PHE A 467 23.76 -7.23 12.07
C PHE A 467 23.75 -8.34 11.02
N ARG A 468 23.15 -8.09 9.85
CA ARG A 468 23.24 -9.00 8.70
C ARG A 468 24.69 -9.21 8.26
N GLY A 469 25.47 -8.15 8.09
CA GLY A 469 26.89 -8.24 7.73
C GLY A 469 27.75 -8.90 8.81
N MET A 470 27.41 -8.71 10.09
CA MET A 470 28.01 -9.36 11.24
C MET A 470 27.54 -10.82 11.42
N ASN A 471 26.71 -11.37 10.54
CA ASN A 471 26.08 -12.69 10.70
C ASN A 471 25.40 -12.86 12.07
N ARG A 472 25.00 -11.75 12.73
CA ARG A 472 24.18 -11.75 13.95
C ARG A 472 22.71 -11.81 13.56
N ILE A 473 22.38 -12.91 12.89
CA ILE A 473 21.05 -13.18 12.35
C ILE A 473 20.03 -13.25 13.49
N ASP A 474 20.44 -13.67 14.69
CA ASP A 474 19.65 -13.62 15.91
C ASP A 474 19.10 -12.20 16.18
N MET A 475 19.97 -11.19 16.18
CA MET A 475 19.60 -9.80 16.45
C MET A 475 18.84 -9.19 15.27
N GLN A 476 19.28 -9.47 14.04
CA GLN A 476 18.59 -9.03 12.83
C GLN A 476 17.14 -9.51 12.81
N GLN A 477 16.89 -10.77 13.14
CA GLN A 477 15.54 -11.35 13.13
C GLN A 477 14.66 -10.78 14.23
N ILE A 478 15.19 -10.54 15.44
CA ILE A 478 14.46 -9.85 16.51
C ILE A 478 14.00 -8.48 16.02
N ILE A 479 14.88 -7.69 15.41
CA ILE A 479 14.54 -6.36 14.93
C ILE A 479 13.55 -6.43 13.77
N ASN A 480 13.72 -7.36 12.83
CA ASN A 480 12.75 -7.55 11.74
C ASN A 480 11.35 -7.86 12.26
N ILE A 481 11.23 -8.72 13.27
CA ILE A 481 9.94 -9.03 13.90
C ILE A 481 9.37 -7.77 14.55
N LEU A 482 10.16 -7.03 15.33
CA LEU A 482 9.71 -5.79 15.97
C LEU A 482 9.27 -4.75 14.93
N TYR A 483 10.05 -4.56 13.87
CA TYR A 483 9.76 -3.61 12.80
C TYR A 483 8.49 -4.00 12.04
N TYR A 484 8.42 -5.20 11.46
CA TYR A 484 7.33 -5.60 10.58
C TYR A 484 6.04 -6.01 11.30
N ALA A 485 6.12 -6.56 12.52
CA ALA A 485 4.94 -7.06 13.24
C ALA A 485 4.43 -6.09 14.31
N ILE A 486 5.26 -5.15 14.81
CA ILE A 486 4.88 -4.25 15.90
C ILE A 486 4.94 -2.79 15.45
N PHE A 487 6.12 -2.28 15.09
CA PHE A 487 6.31 -0.85 14.84
C PHE A 487 5.61 -0.37 13.57
N ASN A 488 5.54 -1.18 12.51
CA ASN A 488 4.78 -0.85 11.28
C ASN A 488 3.27 -0.77 11.51
N ILE A 489 2.77 -1.24 12.65
CA ILE A 489 1.36 -1.07 13.05
C ILE A 489 1.26 0.10 14.02
N LEU A 490 2.07 0.07 15.08
CA LEU A 490 2.02 1.04 16.17
C LEU A 490 2.28 2.48 15.69
N GLY A 491 3.32 2.70 14.89
CA GLY A 491 3.70 4.04 14.41
C GLY A 491 2.59 4.71 13.60
N PRO A 492 2.14 4.11 12.47
CA PRO A 492 1.01 4.60 11.69
C PRO A 492 -0.27 4.78 12.51
N TYR A 493 -0.66 3.81 13.35
CA TYR A 493 -1.95 3.88 14.02
C TYR A 493 -2.01 5.03 15.02
N LEU A 494 -0.93 5.24 15.78
CA LEU A 494 -0.85 6.35 16.72
C LEU A 494 -0.93 7.70 15.98
N MET A 495 -0.16 7.87 14.91
CA MET A 495 -0.10 9.15 14.19
C MET A 495 -1.37 9.42 13.38
N ILE A 496 -2.01 8.40 12.81
CA ILE A 496 -3.30 8.54 12.12
C ILE A 496 -4.35 9.06 13.10
N LEU A 497 -4.46 8.49 14.31
CA LEU A 497 -5.44 8.95 15.30
C LEU A 497 -5.20 10.40 15.73
N VAL A 498 -3.94 10.78 15.97
CA VAL A 498 -3.57 12.16 16.32
C VAL A 498 -3.91 13.13 15.19
N MET A 499 -3.53 12.80 13.96
CA MET A 499 -3.70 13.71 12.82
C MET A 499 -5.15 13.75 12.30
N ARG A 500 -5.94 12.70 12.49
CA ARG A 500 -7.40 12.74 12.27
C ARG A 500 -8.09 13.68 13.24
N TRP A 501 -7.74 13.60 14.53
CA TRP A 501 -8.26 14.52 15.53
C TRP A 501 -7.89 15.97 15.21
N TRP A 502 -6.64 16.24 14.82
CA TRP A 502 -6.24 17.58 14.37
C TRP A 502 -6.99 18.01 13.10
N GLY A 503 -7.10 17.12 12.10
CA GLY A 503 -7.78 17.39 10.83
C GLY A 503 -9.28 17.66 10.99
N SER A 504 -9.96 17.01 11.93
CA SER A 504 -11.38 17.29 12.19
C SER A 504 -11.64 18.66 12.82
N GLN A 505 -10.63 19.26 13.45
CA GLN A 505 -10.69 20.62 13.99
C GLN A 505 -10.27 21.69 12.97
N ASN A 506 -9.72 21.29 11.81
CA ASN A 506 -9.25 22.20 10.78
C ASN A 506 -10.05 22.00 9.48
N PRO A 507 -11.04 22.86 9.21
CA PRO A 507 -11.92 22.69 8.04
C PRO A 507 -11.20 22.74 6.68
N ILE A 508 -10.00 23.33 6.59
CA ILE A 508 -9.20 23.38 5.34
C ILE A 508 -8.72 21.99 4.93
N PHE A 509 -8.25 21.20 5.90
CA PHE A 509 -7.67 19.87 5.65
C PHE A 509 -8.70 18.76 5.80
N GLY A 510 -9.55 18.85 6.83
CA GLY A 510 -10.54 17.82 7.15
C GLY A 510 -9.93 16.53 7.75
N GLU A 511 -10.81 15.68 8.26
CA GLU A 511 -10.43 14.46 8.99
C GLU A 511 -9.68 13.44 8.10
N ALA A 512 -10.12 13.26 6.86
CA ALA A 512 -9.57 12.26 5.94
C ALA A 512 -8.13 12.58 5.51
N LEU A 513 -7.86 13.81 5.08
CA LEU A 513 -6.51 14.23 4.67
C LEU A 513 -5.56 14.24 5.86
N GLY A 514 -6.03 14.67 7.03
CA GLY A 514 -5.30 14.54 8.29
C GLY A 514 -4.86 13.10 8.55
N GLY A 515 -5.75 12.12 8.36
CA GLY A 515 -5.42 10.71 8.49
C GLY A 515 -4.35 10.23 7.49
N ALA A 516 -4.43 10.63 6.22
CA ALA A 516 -3.42 10.28 5.21
C ALA A 516 -2.03 10.85 5.54
N ILE A 517 -1.96 12.11 5.98
CA ILE A 517 -0.73 12.74 6.47
C ILE A 517 -0.21 11.99 7.71
N GLY A 518 -1.10 11.64 8.64
CA GLY A 518 -0.78 10.84 9.83
C GLY A 518 -0.18 9.48 9.49
N GLN A 519 -0.63 8.82 8.43
CA GLN A 519 -0.06 7.55 7.98
C GLN A 519 1.39 7.71 7.47
N ALA A 520 1.66 8.77 6.71
CA ALA A 520 3.01 9.09 6.26
C ALA A 520 3.97 9.39 7.41
N VAL A 521 3.52 10.20 8.37
CA VAL A 521 4.29 10.59 9.56
C VAL A 521 4.49 9.41 10.50
N GLY A 522 3.49 8.54 10.63
CA GLY A 522 3.61 7.33 11.44
C GLY A 522 4.58 6.31 10.85
N SER A 523 4.71 6.23 9.52
CA SER A 523 5.75 5.42 8.87
C SER A 523 7.15 5.93 9.22
N TYR A 524 7.33 7.24 9.33
CA TYR A 524 8.58 7.83 9.81
C TYR A 524 8.85 7.52 11.29
N LEU A 525 7.84 7.59 12.15
CA LEU A 525 7.96 7.20 13.55
C LEU A 525 8.42 5.74 13.69
N THR A 526 7.92 4.84 12.85
CA THR A 526 8.34 3.43 12.83
C THR A 526 9.83 3.27 12.58
N GLU A 527 10.39 3.97 11.60
CA GLU A 527 11.82 3.95 11.28
C GLU A 527 12.69 4.32 12.50
N TRP A 528 12.28 5.35 13.25
CA TRP A 528 13.00 5.78 14.45
C TRP A 528 12.86 4.84 15.64
N LEU A 529 11.69 4.24 15.83
CA LEU A 529 11.51 3.19 16.85
C LEU A 529 12.43 2.00 16.57
N ALA A 530 12.52 1.59 15.30
CA ALA A 530 13.40 0.52 14.87
C ALA A 530 14.87 0.88 15.06
N PHE A 531 15.28 2.07 14.62
CA PHE A 531 16.64 2.58 14.82
C PHE A 531 17.01 2.62 16.31
N GLY A 532 16.13 3.13 17.16
CA GLY A 532 16.34 3.26 18.61
C GLY A 532 16.57 1.91 19.30
N VAL A 533 15.71 0.93 19.01
CA VAL A 533 15.87 -0.43 19.57
C VAL A 533 17.12 -1.11 19.02
N SER A 534 17.39 -0.96 17.73
CA SER A 534 18.57 -1.57 17.10
C SER A 534 19.87 -0.98 17.64
N LEU A 535 19.91 0.33 17.88
CA LEU A 535 21.02 1.02 18.53
C LEU A 535 21.23 0.53 19.96
N TYR A 536 20.13 0.34 20.72
CA TYR A 536 20.20 -0.22 22.06
C TYR A 536 20.80 -1.63 22.07
N LEU A 537 20.35 -2.50 21.15
CA LEU A 537 20.90 -3.85 21.01
C LEU A 537 22.37 -3.82 20.59
N PHE A 538 22.75 -2.93 19.67
CA PHE A 538 24.14 -2.76 19.24
C PHE A 538 25.06 -2.36 20.40
N LYS A 539 24.63 -1.41 21.24
CA LYS A 539 25.37 -1.01 22.45
C LYS A 539 25.43 -2.13 23.49
N ARG A 540 24.36 -2.91 23.64
CA ARG A 540 24.32 -4.04 24.59
C ARG A 540 25.32 -5.14 24.23
N LEU A 541 25.68 -5.25 22.95
CA LEU A 541 26.73 -6.15 22.46
C LEU A 541 28.14 -5.59 22.67
N GLY A 542 28.31 -4.46 23.36
CA GLY A 542 29.63 -3.89 23.66
C GLY A 542 30.19 -2.96 22.58
N PHE A 543 29.58 -2.90 21.39
CA PHE A 543 30.08 -2.09 20.29
C PHE A 543 29.78 -0.59 20.45
N SER A 544 30.74 0.25 20.06
CA SER A 544 30.56 1.70 19.98
C SER A 544 29.82 2.09 18.69
N PRO A 545 28.62 2.72 18.75
CA PRO A 545 27.95 3.23 17.56
C PRO A 545 28.75 4.30 16.82
N GLY A 546 29.59 5.06 17.55
CA GLY A 546 30.38 6.16 16.99
C GLY A 546 31.26 5.69 15.82
N THR A 547 31.77 4.47 15.89
CA THR A 547 32.62 3.86 14.87
C THR A 547 31.94 3.75 13.50
N LEU A 548 30.62 3.58 13.47
CA LEU A 548 29.84 3.48 12.22
C LEU A 548 29.51 4.84 11.59
N PHE A 549 29.56 5.93 12.35
CA PHE A 549 29.23 7.29 11.88
C PHE A 549 30.46 8.09 11.45
N ARG A 550 31.67 7.55 11.62
CA ARG A 550 32.93 8.14 11.15
C ARG A 550 33.02 8.16 9.61
N ILE A 551 34.00 8.90 9.07
CA ILE A 551 34.30 8.95 7.63
C ILE A 551 35.77 8.58 7.43
N ASP A 552 36.06 7.29 7.42
CA ASP A 552 37.41 6.73 7.23
C ASP A 552 37.60 6.08 5.85
N PHE A 553 36.58 6.17 4.97
CA PHE A 553 36.60 5.59 3.63
C PHE A 553 37.14 6.53 2.55
N ASP A 554 37.73 5.95 1.50
CA ASP A 554 38.25 6.67 0.34
C ASP A 554 37.39 6.46 -0.92
N ARG A 555 37.77 7.15 -1.99
CA ARG A 555 37.07 7.11 -3.28
C ARG A 555 37.04 5.70 -3.88
N GLU A 556 38.02 4.87 -3.58
CA GLU A 556 38.10 3.49 -4.07
C GLU A 556 36.97 2.63 -3.48
N GLN A 557 36.78 2.66 -2.16
CA GLN A 557 35.71 1.91 -1.49
C GLN A 557 34.33 2.36 -1.96
N ILE A 558 34.11 3.67 -2.15
CA ILE A 558 32.87 4.21 -2.73
C ILE A 558 32.65 3.64 -4.14
N GLY A 559 33.67 3.69 -5.00
CA GLY A 559 33.59 3.17 -6.36
C GLY A 559 33.29 1.66 -6.39
N LYS A 560 33.87 0.89 -5.47
CA LYS A 560 33.61 -0.55 -5.33
C LYS A 560 32.18 -0.82 -4.85
N ALA A 561 31.71 -0.12 -3.82
CA ALA A 561 30.35 -0.24 -3.31
C ALA A 561 29.30 0.09 -4.38
N LEU A 562 29.44 1.23 -5.06
CA LEU A 562 28.46 1.69 -6.05
C LEU A 562 28.45 0.84 -7.32
N ARG A 563 29.60 0.36 -7.81
CA ARG A 563 29.63 -0.53 -8.99
C ARG A 563 28.94 -1.86 -8.72
N PHE A 564 29.04 -2.36 -7.50
CA PHE A 564 28.35 -3.56 -7.08
C PHE A 564 26.83 -3.30 -6.94
N GLY A 565 26.46 -2.29 -6.15
CA GLY A 565 25.06 -1.97 -5.89
C GLY A 565 24.27 -1.57 -7.16
N ALA A 566 24.83 -0.70 -8.00
CA ALA A 566 24.15 -0.22 -9.21
C ALA A 566 23.78 -1.35 -10.19
N LYS A 567 24.62 -2.39 -10.34
CA LYS A 567 24.31 -3.54 -11.21
C LYS A 567 23.10 -4.33 -10.70
N TRP A 568 22.98 -4.48 -9.39
CA TRP A 568 21.83 -5.13 -8.74
C TRP A 568 20.57 -4.27 -8.89
N THR A 569 20.69 -2.97 -8.65
CA THR A 569 19.58 -2.00 -8.72
C THR A 569 18.88 -2.01 -10.09
N VAL A 570 19.59 -2.20 -11.21
CA VAL A 570 18.96 -2.18 -12.55
C VAL A 570 17.87 -3.26 -12.71
N GLY A 571 18.15 -4.50 -12.30
CA GLY A 571 17.14 -5.56 -12.37
C GLY A 571 16.03 -5.39 -11.34
N ALA A 572 16.41 -5.01 -10.11
CA ALA A 572 15.47 -4.80 -9.02
C ALA A 572 14.52 -3.61 -9.25
N ALA A 573 14.97 -2.56 -9.95
CA ALA A 573 14.20 -1.35 -10.22
C ALA A 573 13.09 -1.56 -11.27
N ALA A 574 13.13 -2.62 -12.08
CA ALA A 574 12.10 -2.87 -13.09
C ALA A 574 10.70 -3.02 -12.45
N VAL A 575 10.61 -3.67 -11.30
CA VAL A 575 9.34 -3.88 -10.57
C VAL A 575 8.71 -2.56 -10.10
N PRO A 576 9.38 -1.73 -9.28
CA PRO A 576 8.80 -0.48 -8.80
C PRO A 576 8.58 0.56 -9.92
N LEU A 577 9.32 0.50 -11.03
CA LEU A 577 9.04 1.35 -12.20
C LEU A 577 7.71 1.00 -12.88
N VAL A 578 7.32 -0.28 -12.91
CA VAL A 578 5.99 -0.66 -13.41
C VAL A 578 4.88 -0.28 -12.43
N TRP A 579 5.15 -0.31 -11.11
CA TRP A 579 4.19 0.23 -10.13
C TRP A 579 3.99 1.74 -10.29
N PHE A 580 5.06 2.50 -10.54
CA PHE A 580 4.95 3.91 -10.91
C PHE A 580 4.07 4.10 -12.16
N TYR A 581 4.31 3.31 -13.21
CA TYR A 581 3.48 3.36 -14.42
C TYR A 581 2.01 3.00 -14.16
N GLN A 582 1.75 1.99 -13.31
CA GLN A 582 0.40 1.63 -12.88
C GLN A 582 -0.29 2.80 -12.18
N MET A 583 0.40 3.52 -11.28
CA MET A 583 -0.19 4.68 -10.59
C MET A 583 -0.59 5.77 -11.59
N LEU A 584 0.26 6.07 -12.58
CA LEU A 584 -0.11 7.02 -13.64
C LEU A 584 -1.36 6.56 -14.38
N LEU A 585 -1.35 5.32 -14.88
CA LEU A 585 -2.47 4.71 -15.62
C LEU A 585 -3.78 4.74 -14.82
N VAL A 586 -3.73 4.40 -13.53
CA VAL A 586 -4.89 4.45 -12.63
C VAL A 586 -5.40 5.88 -12.47
N SER A 587 -4.51 6.83 -12.19
CA SER A 587 -4.91 8.22 -11.91
C SER A 587 -5.42 8.99 -13.13
N THR A 588 -5.05 8.58 -14.35
CA THR A 588 -5.45 9.27 -15.58
C THR A 588 -6.64 8.64 -16.28
N ASN A 589 -6.91 7.36 -16.03
CA ASN A 589 -7.92 6.60 -16.78
C ASN A 589 -9.06 6.09 -15.91
N LEU A 590 -8.89 5.99 -14.59
CA LEU A 590 -9.93 5.52 -13.69
C LEU A 590 -10.55 6.68 -12.92
N LEU A 591 -11.87 6.69 -12.86
CA LEU A 591 -12.60 7.59 -11.98
C LEU A 591 -12.64 6.99 -10.55
N ASN A 592 -12.78 7.84 -9.53
CA ASN A 592 -12.69 7.48 -8.10
C ASN A 592 -11.44 6.64 -7.78
N TRP A 593 -10.35 6.94 -8.48
CA TRP A 593 -9.13 6.14 -8.42
C TRP A 593 -8.56 6.05 -7.00
N SER A 594 -8.82 7.07 -6.17
CA SER A 594 -8.41 7.12 -4.77
C SER A 594 -9.04 5.98 -3.95
N ALA A 595 -10.37 5.86 -3.92
CA ALA A 595 -11.02 4.77 -3.17
C ALA A 595 -10.73 3.40 -3.80
N LEU A 596 -10.70 3.31 -5.14
CA LEU A 596 -10.34 2.07 -5.84
C LEU A 596 -8.95 1.58 -5.44
N GLN A 597 -7.96 2.49 -5.32
CA GLN A 597 -6.61 2.14 -4.90
C GLN A 597 -6.58 1.67 -3.44
N GLY A 598 -7.37 2.27 -2.57
CA GLY A 598 -7.56 1.82 -1.19
C GLY A 598 -8.11 0.38 -1.13
N GLN A 599 -9.15 0.08 -1.90
CA GLN A 599 -9.76 -1.24 -1.98
C GLN A 599 -8.82 -2.28 -2.61
N TYR A 600 -8.07 -1.90 -3.66
CA TYR A 600 -7.01 -2.72 -4.25
C TYR A 600 -5.97 -3.11 -3.19
N GLN A 601 -5.50 -2.14 -2.39
CA GLN A 601 -4.50 -2.39 -1.36
C GLN A 601 -5.00 -3.36 -0.29
N LEU A 602 -6.24 -3.19 0.20
CA LEU A 602 -6.80 -4.10 1.21
C LEU A 602 -6.90 -5.54 0.69
N ALA A 603 -7.33 -5.72 -0.56
CA ALA A 603 -7.40 -7.03 -1.20
C ALA A 603 -6.01 -7.65 -1.40
N TRP A 604 -5.02 -6.84 -1.82
CA TRP A 604 -3.63 -7.26 -1.94
C TRP A 604 -3.02 -7.69 -0.60
N ASP A 605 -3.25 -6.93 0.47
CA ASP A 605 -2.72 -7.21 1.81
C ASP A 605 -3.21 -8.55 2.35
N LEU A 606 -4.41 -8.98 1.95
CA LEU A 606 -4.90 -10.32 2.25
C LEU A 606 -4.27 -11.37 1.32
N ALA A 607 -4.25 -11.13 0.01
CA ALA A 607 -3.74 -12.09 -0.96
C ALA A 607 -2.24 -12.36 -0.82
N ILE A 608 -1.44 -11.36 -0.43
CA ILE A 608 0.01 -11.45 -0.31
C ILE A 608 0.45 -12.44 0.77
N MET A 609 -0.44 -12.87 1.67
CA MET A 609 -0.13 -13.92 2.65
C MET A 609 0.30 -15.25 2.01
N VAL A 610 -0.11 -15.52 0.76
CA VAL A 610 0.37 -16.69 0.00
C VAL A 610 1.89 -16.65 -0.21
N SER A 611 2.50 -15.46 -0.23
CA SER A 611 3.95 -15.28 -0.38
C SER A 611 4.80 -15.87 0.76
N VAL A 612 4.19 -16.31 1.87
CA VAL A 612 4.90 -17.11 2.88
C VAL A 612 5.55 -18.35 2.27
N VAL A 613 4.98 -18.89 1.18
CA VAL A 613 5.56 -20.01 0.42
C VAL A 613 6.81 -19.57 -0.36
N GLY A 614 6.93 -18.30 -0.72
CA GLY A 614 8.16 -17.74 -1.31
C GLY A 614 9.37 -17.89 -0.40
N LEU A 615 9.18 -17.85 0.93
CA LEU A 615 10.25 -18.07 1.93
C LEU A 615 10.77 -19.52 1.89
N PHE A 616 9.90 -20.49 1.63
CA PHE A 616 10.32 -21.87 1.36
C PHE A 616 11.16 -21.95 0.08
N MET A 617 10.74 -21.27 -0.99
CA MET A 617 11.46 -21.26 -2.25
C MET A 617 12.84 -20.62 -2.11
N GLU A 618 12.96 -19.56 -1.32
CA GLU A 618 14.27 -18.97 -0.98
C GLU A 618 15.19 -19.97 -0.29
N GLY A 619 14.65 -20.78 0.63
CA GLY A 619 15.37 -21.87 1.28
C GLY A 619 15.94 -22.93 0.31
N MET A 620 15.39 -23.04 -0.90
CA MET A 620 15.88 -23.98 -1.92
C MET A 620 17.22 -23.56 -2.53
N LEU A 621 17.59 -22.28 -2.44
CA LEU A 621 18.82 -21.73 -3.03
C LEU A 621 20.05 -22.56 -2.66
N GLY A 622 20.21 -22.87 -1.36
CA GLY A 622 21.36 -23.62 -0.87
C GLY A 622 21.41 -25.05 -1.40
N GLY A 623 20.25 -25.75 -1.44
CA GLY A 623 20.17 -27.11 -1.96
C GLY A 623 20.47 -27.18 -3.45
N ILE A 624 19.89 -26.27 -4.24
CA ILE A 624 20.12 -26.20 -5.69
C ILE A 624 21.59 -25.87 -6.00
N SER A 625 22.18 -24.91 -5.27
CA SER A 625 23.58 -24.53 -5.49
C SER A 625 24.54 -25.68 -5.16
N GLU A 626 24.29 -26.41 -4.07
CA GLU A 626 25.07 -27.57 -3.63
C GLU A 626 24.97 -28.73 -4.63
N SER A 627 23.77 -29.07 -5.10
CA SER A 627 23.59 -30.18 -6.06
C SER A 627 24.08 -29.82 -7.47
N PHE A 628 23.79 -28.62 -7.96
CA PHE A 628 24.12 -28.21 -9.33
C PHE A 628 25.62 -27.98 -9.52
N SER A 629 26.28 -27.30 -8.57
CA SER A 629 27.71 -26.97 -8.68
C SER A 629 28.61 -28.21 -8.63
N HIS A 630 28.13 -29.27 -7.98
CA HIS A 630 28.82 -30.55 -7.89
C HIS A 630 28.35 -31.58 -8.94
N ALA A 631 27.63 -31.13 -9.97
CA ALA A 631 27.14 -31.97 -11.06
C ALA A 631 26.29 -33.18 -10.60
N LYS A 632 25.56 -33.04 -9.49
CA LYS A 632 24.59 -34.03 -9.01
C LYS A 632 23.23 -33.73 -9.65
N GLU A 633 23.07 -34.24 -10.86
CA GLU A 633 21.92 -33.96 -11.72
C GLU A 633 20.62 -34.50 -11.12
N LYS A 634 20.62 -35.73 -10.58
CA LYS A 634 19.42 -36.34 -10.01
C LYS A 634 18.98 -35.68 -8.71
N LEU A 635 19.92 -35.25 -7.89
CA LEU A 635 19.64 -34.47 -6.69
C LEU A 635 19.06 -33.10 -7.05
N THR A 636 19.60 -32.45 -8.09
CA THR A 636 19.06 -31.17 -8.58
C THR A 636 17.64 -31.35 -9.13
N GLU A 637 17.39 -32.42 -9.88
CA GLU A 637 16.05 -32.79 -10.36
C GLU A 637 15.09 -33.06 -9.19
N LEU A 638 15.53 -33.78 -8.16
CA LEU A 638 14.73 -34.05 -6.96
C LEU A 638 14.40 -32.77 -6.19
N TYR A 639 15.36 -31.89 -5.95
CA TYR A 639 15.11 -30.61 -5.29
C TYR A 639 14.13 -29.74 -6.07
N THR A 640 14.24 -29.76 -7.40
CA THR A 640 13.29 -29.03 -8.25
C THR A 640 11.89 -29.63 -8.16
N ALA A 641 11.76 -30.96 -8.24
CA ALA A 641 10.49 -31.66 -8.14
C ALA A 641 9.84 -31.49 -6.75
N GLN A 642 10.61 -31.60 -5.68
CA GLN A 642 10.13 -31.38 -4.31
C GLN A 642 9.76 -29.91 -4.09
N GLY A 643 10.55 -28.96 -4.59
CA GLY A 643 10.23 -27.54 -4.57
C GLY A 643 8.85 -27.27 -5.20
N LEU A 644 8.59 -27.83 -6.38
CA LEU A 644 7.29 -27.72 -7.04
C LEU A 644 6.16 -28.40 -6.26
N LYS A 645 6.39 -29.60 -5.74
CA LYS A 645 5.40 -30.35 -4.95
C LYS A 645 4.98 -29.59 -3.69
N TYR A 646 5.94 -29.19 -2.86
CA TYR A 646 5.67 -28.48 -1.61
C TYR A 646 5.17 -27.05 -1.89
N GLY A 647 5.67 -26.40 -2.93
CA GLY A 647 5.17 -25.10 -3.38
C GLY A 647 3.68 -25.13 -3.70
N ALA A 648 3.29 -26.01 -4.61
CA ALA A 648 1.89 -26.21 -4.97
C ALA A 648 1.06 -26.66 -3.77
N PHE A 649 1.58 -27.56 -2.93
CA PHE A 649 0.90 -28.02 -1.71
C PHE A 649 0.51 -26.85 -0.79
N PHE A 650 1.44 -25.94 -0.46
CA PHE A 650 1.14 -24.83 0.43
C PHE A 650 0.36 -23.70 -0.27
N VAL A 651 0.62 -23.43 -1.55
CA VAL A 651 -0.14 -22.42 -2.31
C VAL A 651 -1.61 -22.83 -2.44
N PHE A 652 -1.90 -24.08 -2.82
CA PHE A 652 -3.30 -24.53 -2.97
C PHE A 652 -4.04 -24.55 -1.63
N TRP A 653 -3.35 -24.88 -0.54
CA TRP A 653 -3.90 -24.74 0.80
C TRP A 653 -4.30 -23.29 1.11
N LEU A 654 -3.37 -22.34 0.99
CA LEU A 654 -3.65 -20.94 1.32
C LEU A 654 -4.72 -20.35 0.41
N ILE A 655 -4.72 -20.69 -0.88
CA ILE A 655 -5.76 -20.25 -1.81
C ILE A 655 -7.12 -20.84 -1.43
N SER A 656 -7.20 -22.11 -1.05
CA SER A 656 -8.48 -22.70 -0.58
C SER A 656 -9.04 -22.00 0.65
N VAL A 657 -8.16 -21.56 1.55
CA VAL A 657 -8.52 -20.81 2.76
C VAL A 657 -9.02 -19.42 2.42
N LEU A 658 -8.24 -18.66 1.64
CA LEU A 658 -8.57 -17.27 1.30
C LEU A 658 -9.76 -17.17 0.34
N ALA A 659 -9.96 -18.14 -0.55
CA ALA A 659 -11.14 -18.22 -1.39
C ALA A 659 -12.43 -18.43 -0.57
N ALA A 660 -12.39 -19.30 0.45
CA ALA A 660 -13.57 -19.60 1.27
C ALA A 660 -13.86 -18.50 2.31
N ILE A 661 -12.82 -17.98 2.97
CA ILE A 661 -12.98 -17.10 4.14
C ILE A 661 -12.67 -15.65 3.81
N GLY A 662 -11.81 -15.37 2.84
CA GLY A 662 -11.31 -14.02 2.56
C GLY A 662 -12.39 -12.98 2.27
N PRO A 663 -13.37 -13.22 1.38
CA PRO A 663 -14.46 -12.27 1.14
C PRO A 663 -15.27 -11.96 2.41
N ARG A 664 -15.57 -12.98 3.22
CA ARG A 664 -16.29 -12.81 4.50
C ARG A 664 -15.45 -12.11 5.55
N ALA A 665 -14.14 -12.37 5.57
CA ALA A 665 -13.21 -11.67 6.43
C ALA A 665 -13.18 -10.18 6.08
N ILE A 666 -13.13 -9.81 4.80
CA ILE A 666 -13.19 -8.41 4.37
C ILE A 666 -14.54 -7.77 4.75
N LEU A 667 -15.67 -8.38 4.38
CA LEU A 667 -17.01 -7.81 4.64
C LEU A 667 -17.37 -7.74 6.13
N GLY A 668 -17.02 -8.78 6.91
CA GLY A 668 -17.29 -8.81 8.34
C GLY A 668 -16.36 -7.91 9.15
N ALA A 669 -15.13 -7.67 8.66
CA ALA A 669 -14.14 -6.85 9.36
C ALA A 669 -14.19 -5.36 8.98
N ALA A 670 -14.21 -5.07 7.67
CA ALA A 670 -14.06 -3.73 7.12
C ALA A 670 -15.41 -3.05 6.82
N GLY A 671 -16.48 -3.83 6.66
CA GLY A 671 -17.83 -3.32 6.42
C GLY A 671 -18.23 -3.22 4.94
N PRO A 672 -19.43 -2.70 4.64
CA PRO A 672 -20.00 -2.69 3.29
C PRO A 672 -19.20 -1.82 2.30
N ASN A 673 -18.59 -0.72 2.76
CA ASN A 673 -17.80 0.20 1.92
C ASN A 673 -16.56 -0.46 1.29
N TRP A 674 -16.19 -1.65 1.75
CA TRP A 674 -15.05 -2.44 1.26
C TRP A 674 -15.47 -3.66 0.43
N ALA A 675 -16.74 -3.78 0.05
CA ALA A 675 -17.25 -4.93 -0.70
C ALA A 675 -16.50 -5.18 -2.02
N TYR A 676 -16.11 -4.12 -2.74
CA TYR A 676 -15.34 -4.25 -3.96
C TYR A 676 -13.95 -4.87 -3.74
N ALA A 677 -13.31 -4.66 -2.59
CA ALA A 677 -12.06 -5.33 -2.25
C ALA A 677 -12.24 -6.87 -2.17
N ALA A 678 -13.40 -7.33 -1.67
CA ALA A 678 -13.73 -8.76 -1.66
C ALA A 678 -13.90 -9.33 -3.09
N HIS A 679 -14.36 -8.51 -4.04
CA HIS A 679 -14.40 -8.89 -5.45
C HIS A 679 -12.99 -8.98 -6.07
N LEU A 680 -12.14 -7.97 -5.86
CA LEU A 680 -10.76 -7.94 -6.35
C LEU A 680 -9.90 -9.09 -5.83
N LEU A 681 -10.17 -9.57 -4.60
CA LEU A 681 -9.45 -10.67 -3.98
C LEU A 681 -9.38 -11.91 -4.90
N TRP A 682 -10.47 -12.25 -5.61
CA TRP A 682 -10.49 -13.42 -6.49
C TRP A 682 -9.45 -13.33 -7.62
N PHE A 683 -9.25 -12.15 -8.20
CA PHE A 683 -8.24 -11.92 -9.23
C PHE A 683 -6.83 -12.03 -8.65
N PHE A 684 -6.61 -11.53 -7.43
CA PHE A 684 -5.33 -11.71 -6.76
C PHE A 684 -5.05 -13.17 -6.39
N LEU A 685 -6.06 -13.95 -6.00
CA LEU A 685 -5.88 -15.39 -5.75
C LEU A 685 -5.48 -16.14 -7.01
N LEU A 686 -6.00 -15.75 -8.18
CA LEU A 686 -5.54 -16.27 -9.47
C LEU A 686 -4.07 -15.91 -9.73
N PHE A 687 -3.66 -14.67 -9.46
CA PHE A 687 -2.26 -14.26 -9.56
C PHE A 687 -1.35 -15.10 -8.65
N GLN A 688 -1.74 -15.26 -7.38
CA GLN A 688 -0.97 -16.02 -6.39
C GLN A 688 -0.89 -17.52 -6.70
N LEU A 689 -1.87 -18.08 -7.43
CA LEU A 689 -1.87 -19.49 -7.85
C LEU A 689 -0.66 -19.85 -8.72
N MET A 690 -0.15 -18.88 -9.48
CA MET A 690 1.01 -19.04 -10.35
C MET A 690 2.34 -18.76 -9.62
N GLY A 691 2.30 -18.13 -8.44
CA GLY A 691 3.47 -17.59 -7.75
C GLY A 691 4.59 -18.60 -7.47
N PHE A 692 4.25 -19.85 -7.10
CA PHE A 692 5.28 -20.84 -6.73
C PHE A 692 6.19 -21.25 -7.90
N TRP A 693 5.71 -21.19 -9.15
CA TRP A 693 6.53 -21.43 -10.34
C TRP A 693 7.57 -20.32 -10.52
N SER A 694 7.13 -19.08 -10.35
CA SER A 694 7.94 -17.88 -10.48
C SER A 694 9.00 -17.81 -9.40
N TRP A 695 8.61 -17.96 -8.13
CA TRP A 695 9.52 -17.89 -6.99
C TRP A 695 10.59 -18.98 -7.04
N LEU A 696 10.20 -20.24 -7.30
CA LEU A 696 11.18 -21.31 -7.43
C LEU A 696 12.11 -21.06 -8.63
N GLY A 697 11.57 -20.61 -9.76
CA GLY A 697 12.36 -20.32 -10.96
C GLY A 697 13.44 -19.25 -10.71
N ASP A 698 13.09 -18.18 -9.99
CA ASP A 698 14.03 -17.12 -9.61
C ASP A 698 15.19 -17.69 -8.76
N TRP A 699 14.89 -18.53 -7.77
CA TRP A 699 15.89 -19.16 -6.92
C TRP A 699 16.69 -20.27 -7.62
N MET A 700 16.12 -20.92 -8.64
CA MET A 700 16.88 -21.83 -9.51
C MET A 700 17.92 -21.09 -10.33
N PHE A 701 17.57 -19.95 -10.95
CA PHE A 701 18.54 -19.13 -11.66
C PHE A 701 19.64 -18.60 -10.73
N ALA A 702 19.27 -18.18 -9.52
CA ALA A 702 20.24 -17.74 -8.52
C ALA A 702 21.17 -18.89 -8.07
N GLY A 703 20.61 -20.07 -7.75
CA GLY A 703 21.38 -21.22 -7.26
C GLY A 703 22.31 -21.82 -8.31
N ALA A 704 21.94 -21.73 -9.59
CA ALA A 704 22.74 -22.20 -10.72
C ALA A 704 23.71 -21.14 -11.29
N ASP A 705 23.91 -20.01 -10.60
CA ASP A 705 24.75 -18.87 -11.04
C ASP A 705 24.38 -18.31 -12.43
N ARG A 706 23.07 -18.24 -12.71
CA ARG A 706 22.49 -17.69 -13.94
C ARG A 706 21.70 -16.40 -13.68
N THR A 707 22.22 -15.54 -12.80
CA THR A 707 21.57 -14.29 -12.38
C THR A 707 21.21 -13.33 -13.53
N GLY A 708 21.98 -13.32 -14.63
CA GLY A 708 21.65 -12.57 -15.84
C GLY A 708 20.34 -13.03 -16.52
N LEU A 709 20.04 -14.34 -16.46
CA LEU A 709 18.77 -14.87 -16.96
C LEU A 709 17.60 -14.47 -16.05
N ALA A 710 17.80 -14.47 -14.73
CA ALA A 710 16.79 -13.99 -13.78
C ALA A 710 16.42 -12.52 -14.08
N ALA A 711 17.42 -11.65 -14.25
CA ALA A 711 17.18 -10.24 -14.61
C ALA A 711 16.44 -10.08 -15.94
N SER A 712 16.80 -10.89 -16.96
CA SER A 712 16.11 -10.86 -18.26
C SER A 712 14.65 -11.29 -18.17
N VAL A 713 14.37 -12.32 -17.37
CA VAL A 713 13.01 -12.82 -17.14
C VAL A 713 12.17 -11.81 -16.36
N TRP A 714 12.74 -11.11 -15.37
CA TRP A 714 12.05 -10.02 -14.66
C TRP A 714 11.73 -8.84 -15.59
N ILE A 715 12.68 -8.40 -16.42
CA ILE A 715 12.43 -7.32 -17.39
C ILE A 715 11.32 -7.72 -18.38
N LEU A 716 11.32 -8.98 -18.84
CA LEU A 716 10.25 -9.52 -19.68
C LEU A 716 8.89 -9.49 -18.96
N GLU A 717 8.82 -10.00 -17.73
CA GLU A 717 7.62 -10.02 -16.91
C GLU A 717 7.03 -8.60 -16.76
N GLN A 718 7.87 -7.66 -16.35
CA GLN A 718 7.48 -6.27 -16.10
C GLN A 718 7.06 -5.55 -17.38
N GLY A 719 7.78 -5.77 -18.50
CA GLY A 719 7.42 -5.18 -19.80
C GLY A 719 6.08 -5.70 -20.34
N VAL A 720 5.86 -7.02 -20.27
CA VAL A 720 4.58 -7.64 -20.68
C VAL A 720 3.45 -7.17 -19.77
N ARG A 721 3.68 -7.10 -18.47
CA ARG A 721 2.71 -6.60 -17.49
C ARG A 721 2.29 -5.17 -17.82
N ALA A 722 3.24 -4.26 -18.06
CA ALA A 722 2.93 -2.88 -18.42
C ALA A 722 2.03 -2.81 -19.66
N ILE A 723 2.39 -3.50 -20.74
CA ILE A 723 1.61 -3.53 -21.99
C ILE A 723 0.21 -4.09 -21.76
N ALA A 724 0.10 -5.20 -21.03
CA ALA A 724 -1.18 -5.85 -20.77
C ALA A 724 -2.10 -4.96 -19.91
N MET A 725 -1.58 -4.35 -18.84
CA MET A 725 -2.37 -3.42 -18.01
C MET A 725 -2.90 -2.25 -18.82
N THR A 726 -2.06 -1.62 -19.67
CA THR A 726 -2.51 -0.54 -20.56
C THR A 726 -3.64 -0.99 -21.45
N LEU A 727 -3.50 -2.15 -22.09
CA LEU A 727 -4.52 -2.68 -22.99
C LEU A 727 -5.85 -2.87 -22.26
N PHE A 728 -5.86 -3.53 -21.10
CA PHE A 728 -7.09 -3.83 -20.39
C PHE A 728 -7.74 -2.59 -19.75
N VAL A 729 -6.94 -1.66 -19.21
CA VAL A 729 -7.47 -0.42 -18.64
C VAL A 729 -8.04 0.50 -19.73
N VAL A 730 -7.38 0.59 -20.89
CA VAL A 730 -7.83 1.50 -21.97
C VAL A 730 -8.98 0.90 -22.79
N THR A 731 -8.97 -0.41 -23.05
CA THR A 731 -10.01 -1.05 -23.89
C THR A 731 -11.23 -1.53 -23.11
N GLU A 732 -11.15 -1.57 -21.78
CA GLU A 732 -12.20 -2.02 -20.87
C GLU A 732 -12.97 -3.27 -21.34
N PRO A 733 -12.29 -4.38 -21.66
CA PRO A 733 -12.93 -5.49 -22.35
C PRO A 733 -13.87 -6.25 -21.41
N VAL A 734 -15.03 -6.64 -21.95
CA VAL A 734 -15.96 -7.58 -21.30
C VAL A 734 -15.86 -8.93 -22.00
N VAL A 735 -15.45 -9.96 -21.27
CA VAL A 735 -15.26 -11.30 -21.82
C VAL A 735 -16.14 -12.27 -21.04
N PHE A 736 -17.03 -12.97 -21.76
CA PHE A 736 -18.04 -13.88 -21.17
C PHE A 736 -18.90 -13.22 -20.07
N GLY A 737 -19.21 -11.94 -20.21
CA GLY A 737 -20.00 -11.18 -19.23
C GLY A 737 -19.21 -10.77 -17.98
N VAL A 738 -17.90 -11.02 -17.93
CA VAL A 738 -17.02 -10.52 -16.86
C VAL A 738 -16.32 -9.26 -17.34
N TYR A 739 -16.48 -8.17 -16.59
CA TYR A 739 -15.76 -6.92 -16.83
C TYR A 739 -14.30 -7.09 -16.43
N LEU A 740 -13.39 -6.93 -17.40
CA LEU A 740 -11.94 -7.04 -17.20
C LEU A 740 -11.25 -5.68 -17.36
N GLY A 741 -12.01 -4.57 -17.43
CA GLY A 741 -11.46 -3.22 -17.38
C GLY A 741 -11.07 -2.79 -15.96
N GLY A 742 -10.70 -1.53 -15.78
CA GLY A 742 -10.47 -0.93 -14.46
C GLY A 742 -9.38 -1.62 -13.62
N MET A 743 -9.63 -1.73 -12.31
CA MET A 743 -8.76 -2.43 -11.36
C MET A 743 -8.59 -3.94 -11.65
N PRO A 744 -9.64 -4.71 -12.03
CA PRO A 744 -9.47 -6.08 -12.51
C PRO A 744 -8.49 -6.20 -13.68
N GLY A 745 -8.56 -5.27 -14.64
CA GLY A 745 -7.66 -5.23 -15.80
C GLY A 745 -6.18 -5.08 -15.42
N ILE A 746 -5.90 -4.29 -14.39
CA ILE A 746 -4.56 -4.18 -13.82
C ILE A 746 -4.10 -5.55 -13.31
N ILE A 747 -4.89 -6.19 -12.45
CA ILE A 747 -4.53 -7.50 -11.85
C ILE A 747 -4.38 -8.59 -12.93
N ILE A 748 -5.20 -8.56 -13.97
CA ILE A 748 -5.08 -9.48 -15.12
C ILE A 748 -3.76 -9.24 -15.87
N GLY A 749 -3.34 -7.99 -16.04
CA GLY A 749 -2.02 -7.67 -16.56
C GLY A 749 -0.88 -8.29 -15.73
N TYR A 750 -1.01 -8.31 -14.39
CA TYR A 750 -0.08 -9.06 -13.52
C TYR A 750 -0.10 -10.55 -13.80
N CYS A 751 -1.28 -11.15 -13.94
CA CYS A 751 -1.45 -12.56 -14.26
C CYS A 751 -0.78 -12.93 -15.59
N ILE A 752 -1.01 -12.13 -16.64
CA ILE A 752 -0.44 -12.35 -17.98
C ILE A 752 1.08 -12.23 -17.95
N GLY A 753 1.61 -11.18 -17.31
CA GLY A 753 3.06 -10.97 -17.17
C GLY A 753 3.73 -12.12 -16.43
N LEU A 754 3.15 -12.55 -15.30
CA LEU A 754 3.67 -13.67 -14.51
C LEU A 754 3.58 -15.00 -15.27
N PHE A 755 2.47 -15.27 -15.93
CA PHE A 755 2.29 -16.49 -16.74
C PHE A 755 3.32 -16.60 -17.87
N ILE A 756 3.56 -15.51 -18.59
CA ILE A 756 4.57 -15.47 -19.66
C ILE A 756 5.98 -15.65 -19.08
N LYS A 757 6.27 -15.00 -17.94
CA LYS A 757 7.51 -15.25 -17.20
C LYS A 757 7.67 -16.72 -16.87
N ASP A 758 6.67 -17.37 -16.29
CA ASP A 758 6.77 -18.76 -15.86
C ASP A 758 7.05 -19.69 -17.04
N ILE A 759 6.36 -19.51 -18.17
CA ILE A 759 6.64 -20.28 -19.39
C ILE A 759 8.10 -20.10 -19.82
N VAL A 760 8.57 -18.85 -19.93
CA VAL A 760 9.92 -18.57 -20.42
C VAL A 760 10.99 -19.06 -19.43
N ALA A 761 10.79 -18.79 -18.13
CA ALA A 761 11.67 -19.22 -17.05
C ALA A 761 11.84 -20.74 -17.06
N TRP A 762 10.74 -21.49 -17.12
CA TRP A 762 10.79 -22.94 -17.07
C TRP A 762 11.31 -23.59 -18.36
N VAL A 763 11.11 -22.96 -19.52
CA VAL A 763 11.81 -23.35 -20.76
C VAL A 763 13.33 -23.15 -20.63
N LEU A 764 13.77 -22.03 -20.04
CA LEU A 764 15.19 -21.75 -19.84
C LEU A 764 15.81 -22.68 -18.78
N ILE A 765 15.13 -22.93 -17.67
CA ILE A 765 15.54 -23.86 -16.62
C ILE A 765 15.72 -25.26 -17.23
N ARG A 766 14.72 -25.74 -17.97
CA ARG A 766 14.78 -27.06 -18.63
C ARG A 766 15.94 -27.22 -19.59
N ARG A 767 16.35 -26.13 -20.24
CA ARG A 767 17.45 -26.13 -21.22
C ARG A 767 18.83 -25.91 -20.60
N LYS A 768 18.94 -25.21 -19.47
CA LYS A 768 20.22 -24.69 -18.96
C LYS A 768 20.58 -25.11 -17.53
N ILE A 769 19.65 -25.68 -16.76
CA ILE A 769 19.86 -26.03 -15.35
C ILE A 769 19.54 -27.50 -15.11
N SER A 770 18.26 -27.88 -15.14
CA SER A 770 17.82 -29.26 -14.87
C SER A 770 16.55 -29.56 -15.67
N ALA A 771 16.34 -30.83 -16.02
CA ALA A 771 15.18 -31.27 -16.78
C ALA A 771 14.22 -32.11 -15.89
N PRO A 772 13.64 -31.50 -14.83
CA PRO A 772 12.89 -32.24 -13.83
C PRO A 772 11.66 -32.93 -14.45
N LYS A 773 11.41 -34.17 -14.02
CA LYS A 773 10.15 -34.85 -14.29
C LYS A 773 9.06 -34.17 -13.46
N LEU A 774 8.02 -33.67 -14.14
CA LEU A 774 6.85 -33.12 -13.48
C LEU A 774 6.02 -34.28 -12.92
N TYR A 775 6.12 -34.53 -11.62
CA TYR A 775 5.30 -35.52 -10.92
C TYR A 775 3.87 -35.01 -10.76
N THR A 776 3.12 -34.95 -11.87
CA THR A 776 1.85 -34.20 -11.97
C THR A 776 0.84 -34.57 -10.90
N TRP A 777 0.74 -35.86 -10.55
CA TRP A 777 -0.20 -36.30 -9.53
C TRP A 777 0.19 -35.79 -8.14
N GLN A 778 1.41 -36.10 -7.69
CA GLN A 778 1.87 -35.69 -6.36
C GLN A 778 2.04 -34.18 -6.22
N SER A 779 2.42 -33.49 -7.29
CA SER A 779 2.73 -32.06 -7.23
C SER A 779 1.48 -31.21 -7.39
N TYR A 780 0.51 -31.61 -8.22
CA TYR A 780 -0.63 -30.75 -8.55
C TYR A 780 -1.99 -31.40 -8.29
N ILE A 781 -2.26 -32.58 -8.85
CA ILE A 781 -3.62 -33.15 -8.82
C ILE A 781 -4.04 -33.53 -7.40
N GLY A 782 -3.21 -34.29 -6.68
CA GLY A 782 -3.47 -34.73 -5.31
C GLY A 782 -3.68 -33.55 -4.35
N PRO A 783 -2.76 -32.56 -4.31
CA PRO A 783 -2.94 -31.32 -3.54
C PRO A 783 -4.18 -30.51 -3.95
N ALA A 784 -4.46 -30.35 -5.25
CA ALA A 784 -5.61 -29.57 -5.72
C ALA A 784 -6.95 -30.21 -5.30
N LEU A 785 -7.07 -31.53 -5.37
CA LEU A 785 -8.26 -32.25 -4.88
C LEU A 785 -8.43 -32.06 -3.36
N ALA A 786 -7.35 -32.12 -2.59
CA ALA A 786 -7.40 -31.86 -1.16
C ALA A 786 -7.78 -30.41 -0.86
N ALA A 787 -7.32 -29.45 -1.67
CA ALA A 787 -7.63 -28.03 -1.54
C ALA A 787 -9.09 -27.75 -1.86
N LEU A 788 -9.67 -28.43 -2.86
CA LEU A 788 -11.09 -28.35 -3.17
C LEU A 788 -11.95 -28.85 -2.00
N VAL A 789 -11.59 -29.98 -1.39
CA VAL A 789 -12.28 -30.50 -0.19
C VAL A 789 -12.16 -29.51 0.97
N ASN A 790 -10.95 -28.97 1.20
CA ASN A 790 -10.73 -27.97 2.24
C ASN A 790 -11.58 -26.70 2.00
N PHE A 791 -11.61 -26.19 0.76
CA PHE A 791 -12.45 -25.07 0.36
C PHE A 791 -13.93 -25.34 0.65
N VAL A 792 -14.47 -26.48 0.24
CA VAL A 792 -15.88 -26.83 0.47
C VAL A 792 -16.21 -26.91 1.96
N LEU A 793 -15.34 -27.54 2.76
CA LEU A 793 -15.53 -27.64 4.22
C LEU A 793 -15.49 -26.27 4.88
N LEU A 794 -14.54 -25.41 4.51
CA LEU A 794 -14.42 -24.05 5.04
C LEU A 794 -15.56 -23.16 4.57
N GLU A 795 -16.02 -23.31 3.32
CA GLU A 795 -17.16 -22.56 2.77
C GLU A 795 -18.44 -22.90 3.54
N VAL A 796 -18.71 -24.19 3.77
CA VAL A 796 -19.86 -24.63 4.60
C VAL A 796 -19.74 -24.10 6.02
N LEU A 797 -18.57 -24.28 6.64
CA LEU A 797 -18.34 -23.82 8.01
C LEU A 797 -18.48 -22.29 8.14
N SER A 798 -17.97 -21.55 7.16
CA SER A 798 -18.04 -20.09 7.13
C SER A 798 -19.48 -19.60 7.03
N ARG A 799 -20.34 -20.25 6.23
CA ARG A 799 -21.77 -19.91 6.15
C ARG A 799 -22.52 -20.21 7.44
N LEU A 800 -22.08 -21.19 8.22
CA LEU A 800 -22.71 -21.56 9.49
C LEU A 800 -22.30 -20.65 10.66
N ILE A 801 -21.05 -20.20 10.67
CA ILE A 801 -20.48 -19.42 11.79
C ILE A 801 -20.61 -17.92 11.55
N TRP A 802 -20.49 -17.45 10.31
CA TRP A 802 -20.38 -16.02 10.02
C TRP A 802 -21.68 -15.29 10.34
N GLY A 803 -21.61 -14.30 11.25
CA GLY A 803 -22.76 -13.52 11.70
C GLY A 803 -23.17 -12.39 10.76
N GLY A 804 -22.46 -12.18 9.66
CA GLY A 804 -22.77 -11.20 8.63
C GLY A 804 -21.82 -10.02 8.57
N VAL A 805 -22.24 -8.97 7.87
CA VAL A 805 -21.47 -7.73 7.69
C VAL A 805 -21.23 -7.07 9.06
N ASN A 806 -20.04 -6.52 9.27
CA ASN A 806 -19.59 -5.90 10.52
C ASN A 806 -19.40 -6.84 11.73
N ASP A 807 -19.50 -8.16 11.57
CA ASP A 807 -19.18 -9.14 12.62
C ASP A 807 -17.68 -9.51 12.63
N ILE A 808 -16.94 -8.77 13.48
CA ILE A 808 -15.52 -8.95 13.72
C ILE A 808 -15.22 -10.31 14.37
N LEU A 809 -15.97 -10.72 15.38
CA LEU A 809 -15.62 -11.89 16.19
C LEU A 809 -15.66 -13.17 15.36
N THR A 810 -16.74 -13.38 14.60
CA THR A 810 -16.85 -14.58 13.76
C THR A 810 -15.87 -14.55 12.58
N SER A 811 -15.58 -13.36 12.03
CA SER A 811 -14.60 -13.19 10.95
C SER A 811 -13.17 -13.52 11.41
N ALA A 812 -12.76 -13.05 12.59
CA ALA A 812 -11.46 -13.38 13.19
C ALA A 812 -11.35 -14.87 13.52
N LEU A 813 -12.41 -15.45 14.07
CA LEU A 813 -12.48 -16.88 14.38
C LEU A 813 -12.37 -17.74 13.11
N LEU A 814 -13.08 -17.37 12.05
CA LEU A 814 -13.00 -18.05 10.76
C LEU A 814 -11.60 -17.95 10.17
N PHE A 815 -10.96 -16.79 10.26
CA PHE A 815 -9.59 -16.63 9.79
C PHE A 815 -8.59 -17.48 10.59
N PHE A 816 -8.75 -17.58 11.92
CA PHE A 816 -7.98 -18.51 12.75
C PHE A 816 -8.20 -19.96 12.32
N ILE A 817 -9.45 -20.38 12.17
CA ILE A 817 -9.81 -21.74 11.73
C ILE A 817 -9.21 -22.04 10.35
N GLY A 818 -9.28 -21.08 9.44
CA GLY A 818 -8.72 -21.14 8.10
C GLY A 818 -7.20 -21.26 8.09
N THR A 819 -6.48 -20.54 8.95
CA THR A 819 -5.01 -20.51 8.88
C THR A 819 -4.31 -21.60 9.67
N LEU A 820 -4.93 -22.16 10.72
CA LEU A 820 -4.22 -23.08 11.63
C LEU A 820 -4.89 -24.47 11.71
N PRO A 821 -6.15 -24.64 12.17
CA PRO A 821 -6.87 -25.92 12.07
C PRO A 821 -7.01 -26.47 10.65
N SER A 822 -7.32 -25.64 9.65
CA SER A 822 -7.53 -26.11 8.28
C SER A 822 -6.28 -26.74 7.68
N LEU A 823 -5.08 -26.29 8.08
CA LEU A 823 -3.83 -26.89 7.63
C LEU A 823 -3.83 -28.39 7.92
N PHE A 824 -4.22 -28.80 9.12
CA PHE A 824 -4.27 -30.21 9.51
C PHE A 824 -5.36 -30.99 8.76
N VAL A 825 -6.51 -30.36 8.48
CA VAL A 825 -7.61 -30.97 7.71
C VAL A 825 -7.19 -31.18 6.25
N TYR A 826 -6.70 -30.13 5.59
CA TYR A 826 -6.13 -30.20 4.25
C TYR A 826 -5.03 -31.25 4.15
N SER A 827 -4.13 -31.29 5.14
CA SER A 827 -3.04 -32.26 5.22
C SER A 827 -3.53 -33.71 5.26
N PHE A 828 -4.58 -33.99 6.04
CA PHE A 828 -5.21 -35.30 6.06
C PHE A 828 -5.78 -35.69 4.70
N PHE A 829 -6.52 -34.79 4.04
CA PHE A 829 -7.06 -35.06 2.70
C PHE A 829 -5.96 -35.20 1.64
N SER A 830 -4.86 -34.47 1.75
CA SER A 830 -3.71 -34.66 0.85
C SER A 830 -3.12 -36.07 0.96
N GLY A 831 -3.08 -36.63 2.18
CA GLY A 831 -2.72 -38.03 2.43
C GLY A 831 -3.69 -38.99 1.72
N LEU A 832 -5.00 -38.69 1.80
CA LEU A 832 -6.05 -39.50 1.16
C LEU A 832 -6.00 -39.49 -0.37
N THR A 833 -5.58 -38.40 -1.00
CA THR A 833 -5.57 -38.27 -2.47
C THR A 833 -4.35 -38.92 -3.15
N GLY A 834 -3.48 -39.59 -2.39
CA GLY A 834 -2.26 -40.21 -2.93
C GLY A 834 -1.18 -39.19 -3.30
N THR A 835 -1.20 -38.02 -2.68
CA THR A 835 -0.15 -36.97 -2.82
C THR A 835 1.21 -37.44 -2.28
N TRP A 836 1.19 -38.43 -1.40
CA TRP A 836 2.34 -38.88 -0.64
C TRP A 836 2.65 -40.35 -0.92
N ASP A 837 3.93 -40.66 -0.95
CA ASP A 837 4.47 -42.02 -0.97
C ASP A 837 5.34 -42.25 0.28
N ASP A 838 5.78 -43.48 0.51
CA ASP A 838 6.57 -43.82 1.69
C ASP A 838 7.88 -43.03 1.79
N ARG A 839 8.50 -42.71 0.65
CA ARG A 839 9.79 -41.99 0.58
C ARG A 839 9.61 -40.54 1.03
N THR A 840 8.66 -39.85 0.42
CA THR A 840 8.32 -38.45 0.72
C THR A 840 7.70 -38.29 2.10
N LEU A 841 6.94 -39.28 2.61
CA LEU A 841 6.48 -39.29 4.00
C LEU A 841 7.64 -39.44 4.99
N LYS A 842 8.60 -40.32 4.70
CA LYS A 842 9.76 -40.52 5.57
C LYS A 842 10.62 -39.26 5.63
N GLU A 843 10.81 -38.59 4.49
CA GLU A 843 11.54 -37.32 4.42
C GLU A 843 10.82 -36.21 5.19
N PHE A 844 9.50 -36.09 5.03
CA PHE A 844 8.70 -35.10 5.76
C PHE A 844 8.65 -35.39 7.26
N ARG A 845 8.59 -36.67 7.65
CA ARG A 845 8.70 -37.09 9.06
C ARG A 845 10.00 -36.58 9.67
N ARG A 846 11.12 -36.84 8.99
CA ARG A 846 12.44 -36.40 9.43
C ARG A 846 12.50 -34.88 9.58
N ALA A 847 12.03 -34.14 8.58
CA ALA A 847 11.94 -32.68 8.65
C ALA A 847 11.10 -32.20 9.85
N SER A 848 9.98 -32.87 10.15
CA SER A 848 9.11 -32.50 11.26
C SER A 848 9.74 -32.76 12.64
N GLU A 849 10.53 -33.82 12.76
CA GLU A 849 11.23 -34.22 13.98
C GLU A 849 12.44 -33.30 14.28
N MET A 850 13.05 -32.70 13.24
CA MET A 850 14.10 -31.68 13.38
C MET A 850 13.61 -30.38 14.05
N VAL A 851 12.30 -30.12 14.06
CA VAL A 851 11.71 -28.95 14.70
C VAL A 851 11.65 -29.16 16.22
N ARG A 852 12.72 -28.75 16.93
CA ARG A 852 12.88 -28.96 18.38
C ARG A 852 12.34 -27.82 19.27
N MET A 853 11.94 -26.69 18.70
CA MET A 853 11.43 -25.54 19.46
C MET A 853 10.14 -25.89 20.21
N ARG A 854 10.06 -25.54 21.51
CA ARG A 854 8.91 -25.87 22.37
C ARG A 854 7.62 -25.25 21.82
N GLY A 855 6.55 -26.03 21.76
CA GLY A 855 5.26 -25.64 21.15
C GLY A 855 5.23 -25.83 19.62
N ILE A 856 6.20 -25.27 18.90
CA ILE A 856 6.28 -25.38 17.44
C ILE A 856 6.57 -26.81 16.98
N GLY A 857 7.46 -27.52 17.67
CA GLY A 857 7.75 -28.92 17.40
C GLY A 857 6.53 -29.83 17.58
N TRP A 858 5.60 -29.46 18.47
CA TRP A 858 4.32 -30.16 18.62
C TRP A 858 3.42 -29.95 17.40
N LEU A 859 3.28 -28.69 16.94
CA LEU A 859 2.49 -28.36 15.74
C LEU A 859 3.05 -29.08 14.49
N SER A 860 4.37 -29.04 14.32
CA SER A 860 5.07 -29.70 13.21
C SER A 860 4.84 -31.22 13.18
N ARG A 861 4.99 -31.90 14.32
CA ARG A 861 4.73 -33.35 14.40
C ARG A 861 3.27 -33.71 14.19
N ARG A 862 2.33 -32.86 14.63
CA ARG A 862 0.89 -33.06 14.37
C ARG A 862 0.56 -32.86 12.89
N PHE A 863 1.25 -31.93 12.23
CA PHE A 863 1.08 -31.70 10.81
C PHE A 863 1.51 -32.95 10.01
N TYR A 864 2.68 -33.51 10.30
CA TYR A 864 3.07 -34.83 9.78
C TYR A 864 2.03 -35.91 10.12
N GLY A 865 1.59 -35.98 11.38
CA GLY A 865 0.63 -36.98 11.85
C GLY A 865 -0.68 -36.98 11.07
N SER A 866 -1.22 -35.80 10.72
CA SER A 866 -2.43 -35.68 9.90
C SER A 866 -2.24 -36.27 8.51
N ILE A 867 -1.11 -35.98 7.86
CA ILE A 867 -0.78 -36.52 6.53
C ILE A 867 -0.64 -38.05 6.60
N ALA A 868 0.13 -38.55 7.57
CA ALA A 868 0.37 -39.97 7.76
C ALA A 868 -0.92 -40.75 8.02
N LEU A 869 -1.86 -40.17 8.79
CA LEU A 869 -3.17 -40.76 9.02
C LEU A 869 -3.99 -40.87 7.73
N GLY A 870 -4.01 -39.82 6.91
CA GLY A 870 -4.67 -39.84 5.61
C GLY A 870 -4.06 -40.85 4.65
N ALA A 871 -2.73 -40.87 4.55
CA ALA A 871 -1.99 -41.81 3.71
C ALA A 871 -2.23 -43.27 4.11
N LYS A 872 -2.29 -43.57 5.42
CA LYS A 872 -2.56 -44.92 5.94
C LYS A 872 -3.92 -45.48 5.51
N ILE A 873 -4.91 -44.61 5.32
CA ILE A 873 -6.29 -44.99 4.94
C ILE A 873 -6.46 -44.95 3.41
N SER A 874 -5.57 -44.25 2.70
CA SER A 874 -5.71 -44.00 1.27
C SER A 874 -5.53 -45.26 0.43
N PRO A 875 -6.47 -45.57 -0.49
CA PRO A 875 -6.25 -46.58 -1.52
C PRO A 875 -5.31 -46.11 -2.64
N LEU A 876 -4.93 -44.82 -2.64
CA LEU A 876 -4.03 -44.20 -3.61
C LEU A 876 -2.60 -44.02 -3.08
N HIS A 877 -2.35 -44.39 -1.82
CA HIS A 877 -1.00 -44.36 -1.22
C HIS A 877 -0.02 -45.19 -2.05
N ASN A 878 1.20 -44.67 -2.26
CA ASN A 878 2.25 -45.28 -3.10
C ASN A 878 1.91 -45.55 -4.57
N ARG A 879 0.74 -45.11 -5.09
CA ARG A 879 0.34 -45.40 -6.47
C ARG A 879 1.07 -44.54 -7.52
N TYR A 880 1.60 -43.40 -7.11
CA TYR A 880 2.26 -42.42 -7.98
C TYR A 880 3.63 -41.99 -7.42
N PRO A 881 4.60 -42.90 -7.21
CA PRO A 881 5.83 -42.59 -6.48
C PRO A 881 6.76 -41.61 -7.21
N ILE A 882 7.55 -40.85 -6.44
CA ILE A 882 8.73 -40.15 -6.98
C ILE A 882 9.82 -41.19 -7.24
N ASP A 883 10.00 -41.55 -8.51
CA ASP A 883 10.87 -42.65 -8.95
C ASP A 883 12.37 -42.31 -8.94
N ILE A 884 12.75 -41.03 -9.01
CA ILE A 884 14.17 -40.59 -8.94
C ILE A 884 14.71 -40.48 -7.50
N TYR A 885 13.86 -40.67 -6.49
CA TYR A 885 14.22 -40.37 -5.10
C TYR A 885 15.43 -41.17 -4.61
N ASP A 886 15.48 -42.47 -4.88
CA ASP A 886 16.55 -43.32 -4.37
C ASP A 886 17.90 -43.00 -5.04
N GLU A 887 17.90 -42.69 -6.35
CA GLU A 887 19.08 -42.25 -7.10
C GLU A 887 19.58 -40.88 -6.60
N ALA A 888 18.67 -39.94 -6.40
CA ALA A 888 18.99 -38.60 -5.89
C ALA A 888 19.54 -38.64 -4.45
N MET A 889 18.99 -39.51 -3.60
CA MET A 889 19.51 -39.69 -2.23
C MET A 889 20.89 -40.36 -2.22
N ALA A 890 21.22 -41.22 -3.20
CA ALA A 890 22.56 -41.75 -3.36
C ALA A 890 23.57 -40.63 -3.70
N GLU A 891 23.21 -39.70 -4.60
CA GLU A 891 24.00 -38.51 -4.89
C GLU A 891 24.12 -37.58 -3.66
N ALA A 892 23.06 -37.45 -2.85
CA ALA A 892 23.09 -36.68 -1.62
C ALA A 892 24.01 -37.30 -0.55
N GLU A 893 24.00 -38.62 -0.41
CA GLU A 893 24.93 -39.34 0.47
C GLU A 893 26.38 -39.22 0.00
N GLU A 894 26.62 -39.29 -1.31
CA GLU A 894 27.93 -39.09 -1.91
C GLU A 894 28.44 -37.68 -1.59
N LEU A 895 27.63 -36.64 -1.83
CA LEU A 895 27.97 -35.27 -1.44
C LEU A 895 28.17 -35.13 0.06
N THR A 896 27.36 -35.79 0.88
CA THR A 896 27.50 -35.71 2.35
C THR A 896 28.83 -36.34 2.81
N LYS A 897 29.29 -37.39 2.12
CA LYS A 897 30.59 -38.03 2.38
C LYS A 897 31.76 -37.21 1.83
N GLU A 898 31.57 -36.54 0.69
CA GLU A 898 32.54 -35.60 0.10
C GLU A 898 32.67 -34.29 0.89
N LYS A 899 31.59 -33.90 1.57
CA LYS A 899 31.52 -32.72 2.43
C LYS A 899 32.51 -32.90 3.58
N LYS A 900 33.70 -32.30 3.42
CA LYS A 900 34.68 -32.19 4.49
C LYS A 900 34.01 -31.54 5.68
N GLN A 901 34.15 -32.14 6.86
CA GLN A 901 33.74 -31.51 8.11
C GLN A 901 34.28 -30.08 8.13
N LEU A 902 33.37 -29.12 8.28
CA LEU A 902 33.72 -27.76 8.64
C LEU A 902 34.41 -27.85 10.01
N VAL A 903 35.74 -27.82 10.00
CA VAL A 903 36.51 -27.39 11.16
C VAL A 903 36.41 -25.88 11.13
N ILE A 904 35.45 -25.32 11.86
CA ILE A 904 35.41 -23.89 12.16
C ILE A 904 36.32 -23.64 13.36
#